data_AF-A0A7C7ANJ5-F1
#
_entry.id   AF-A0A7C7ANJ5-F1
#
_cell.length_a   1.000
_cell.length_b   1.000
_cell.length_c   1.000
_cell.angle_alpha   90.00
_cell.angle_beta   90.00
_cell.angle_gamma   90.00
#
_symmetry.space_group_name_H-M   'P 1'
#
loop_
_entity.id
_entity.type
_entity.pdbx_description
1 polymer ?
#
loop_
_entity_poly.entity_id
_entity_poly.type
_entity_poly.pdbx_seq_one_letter_code
_entity_poly.pdbx_strand_id
1 'polypeptide(L)'
;MILSKTRKLLSWGLSVIMVATVAALPVQAVTDNTQGVGYYNQGESYATYNGSDLGATYSKASTTFKVWAPSASKVVLNLYKTGSDSEAGAGKISSVDMSKDNSNGVWSLKVNGDQNKIYYTYSITVNGTTNETQDVYSTATGVNGTRSMVVDLDTTDPSGWSSDSHMLVDKQTDATIWEVQVRDFSISSSSGVSANNKGKYLAFTESGTKVNGSDDVSTCVDYLVEQGVNYVHLNPVYDFGSIDETNLSTPQYNWGYDPVNYNVPEGSFSTNPYNGEVRIKEFKEMVQALHNRGIGVVMDVVYNHTYSTSSAFEKTVPGYYYRMKSSSAFYDGSGCGNVTASDKAMYRKYMIDSVMYWANEYHIDGFRFDLMGCHDITTMNQLRASLDTIDKRILTYGEPWMADWNQNGIATSDACILDNASKVNNRVAMFSDKVRNALKGGTDDSTQGYIQGSTTVTNNIKAGMMGGSSTTFGKWALQPSQCVTYDSAHDNLTLWDKILKSNGSTDYNGTNSTFLAQNKLSAAIVLTSQGIPFYLAGEEFARTKNGDHNSYKSSDSVNQLDWTRVSKYKNLVDYYKGLMKIRSSYSPFRAADSSAINTTYFTENGSAIGYTIQNTTSNASKEWGTVAVLTNNSSSDKSVALKSSGTLPTSWVVVANGDKSGVESLGTVSGTSVNVPARSAMVLVDSSTFGRLAPDADYKTITVKHIEKSTGTILKTTTSKSKAGTTYSTSADTDLLADYLLVGTDGVTSGTVSEDTTVTYFYEKDSTPSYTLTVNYVDNSGAVVAATKTSKIKSGKSYTATVDDIDGYELDTEKLPANAGGILTADTTVNFVYKAVTAQNLTVHYYNANNWSKPCLYAYDDSGSSTVLLSGKWPGTAMTADTASGAGWWTYPAISTKSGKVMFTDGGSQQEPGASQPGYSVTGEVWIKNSATSFSSRVVVSYINQQGQKLADDVTVDGKMVTASSTYTTQGISGYGEPVAVIGNASGTWSTNVQNIIYVYNGGVEPPTVPPTEPPTVVPVSFYVLGDANFDGDVTLKDAISIQRHIAKINILTDIYAAAADIDGNLSVTLRDAVYIQQHKAGITIKYPVGSTQIYRGEVIQ
;
A
#
# COMPACT_ATOMS: atom_id res chain seq x y z
N MET A 1 34.68 -4.84 -3.19
CA MET A 1 33.83 -5.92 -3.74
C MET A 1 33.67 -7.14 -2.82
N ILE A 2 34.70 -7.60 -2.08
CA ILE A 2 34.57 -8.76 -1.16
C ILE A 2 33.88 -8.40 0.18
N LEU A 3 33.88 -7.12 0.57
CA LEU A 3 33.27 -6.63 1.82
C LEU A 3 31.74 -6.42 1.78
N SER A 4 31.10 -6.37 0.60
CA SER A 4 29.64 -6.13 0.51
C SER A 4 28.81 -7.41 0.68
N LYS A 5 29.35 -8.59 0.37
CA LYS A 5 28.65 -9.89 0.52
C LYS A 5 28.63 -10.44 1.94
N THR A 6 29.35 -9.82 2.89
CA THR A 6 29.46 -10.26 4.28
C THR A 6 28.49 -9.58 5.25
N ARG A 7 27.74 -8.54 4.84
CA ARG A 7 26.86 -7.78 5.75
C ARG A 7 25.65 -8.59 6.27
N LYS A 8 24.92 -9.30 5.41
CA LYS A 8 23.75 -10.11 5.84
C LYS A 8 24.11 -11.42 6.56
N LEU A 9 25.29 -12.00 6.27
CA LEU A 9 25.82 -13.14 7.05
C LEU A 9 26.25 -12.74 8.47
N LEU A 10 26.73 -11.51 8.66
CA LEU A 10 27.06 -10.97 9.98
C LEU A 10 25.81 -10.56 10.79
N SER A 11 24.74 -10.07 10.15
CA SER A 11 23.47 -9.81 10.84
C SER A 11 22.81 -11.11 11.30
N TRP A 12 22.82 -12.16 10.47
CA TRP A 12 22.41 -13.51 10.86
C TRP A 12 23.29 -14.08 11.99
N GLY A 13 24.61 -13.86 11.96
CA GLY A 13 25.53 -14.23 13.03
C GLY A 13 25.31 -13.47 14.35
N LEU A 14 24.86 -12.22 14.29
CA LEU A 14 24.53 -11.40 15.45
C LEU A 14 23.18 -11.79 16.08
N SER A 15 22.18 -12.20 15.29
CA SER A 15 20.92 -12.78 15.79
C SER A 15 21.15 -14.07 16.61
N VAL A 16 22.15 -14.87 16.25
CA VAL A 16 22.56 -16.07 17.01
C VAL A 16 23.17 -15.72 18.37
N ILE A 17 23.88 -14.58 18.48
CA ILE A 17 24.43 -14.10 19.76
C ILE A 17 23.33 -13.52 20.66
N MET A 18 22.27 -12.90 20.08
CA MET A 18 21.16 -12.33 20.85
C MET A 18 20.36 -13.38 21.64
N VAL A 19 20.16 -14.58 21.10
CA VAL A 19 19.42 -15.65 21.79
C VAL A 19 20.16 -16.16 23.04
N ALA A 20 21.50 -16.14 23.03
CA ALA A 20 22.30 -16.59 24.17
C ALA A 20 22.21 -15.63 25.38
N THR A 21 21.95 -14.34 25.17
CA THR A 21 21.78 -13.35 26.25
C THR A 21 20.36 -13.29 26.82
N VAL A 22 19.32 -13.63 26.05
CA VAL A 22 17.93 -13.66 26.55
C VAL A 22 17.65 -14.94 27.35
N ALA A 23 18.38 -16.03 27.09
CA ALA A 23 18.24 -17.31 27.79
C ALA A 23 18.80 -17.32 29.24
N ALA A 24 19.39 -16.23 29.73
CA ALA A 24 20.15 -16.22 31.00
C ALA A 24 19.49 -15.45 32.17
N LEU A 25 18.20 -15.12 32.10
CA LEU A 25 17.47 -14.57 33.26
C LEU A 25 16.45 -15.59 33.78
N PRO A 26 16.64 -16.18 34.98
CA PRO A 26 15.64 -17.04 35.59
C PRO A 26 14.43 -16.18 35.99
N VAL A 27 13.30 -16.41 35.33
CA VAL A 27 12.00 -15.85 35.74
C VAL A 27 11.55 -16.61 36.99
N GLN A 28 11.66 -15.99 38.17
CA GLN A 28 10.90 -16.44 39.34
C GLN A 28 9.45 -16.02 39.17
N ALA A 29 8.56 -17.00 38.98
CA ALA A 29 7.13 -16.79 39.01
C ALA A 29 6.71 -16.34 40.42
N VAL A 30 6.32 -15.08 40.57
CA VAL A 30 5.59 -14.61 41.75
C VAL A 30 4.12 -14.89 41.50
N THR A 31 3.59 -15.96 42.12
CA THR A 31 2.15 -16.19 42.19
C THR A 31 1.58 -15.30 43.28
N ASP A 32 1.07 -14.13 42.90
CA ASP A 32 0.16 -13.38 43.78
C ASP A 32 -1.27 -13.60 43.30
N ASN A 33 -2.07 -14.17 44.19
CA ASN A 33 -3.37 -14.74 43.90
C ASN A 33 -4.44 -13.68 44.25
N THR A 34 -4.81 -12.86 43.27
CA THR A 34 -5.98 -11.96 43.36
C THR A 34 -6.92 -12.22 42.18
N GLN A 35 -8.22 -12.30 42.46
CA GLN A 35 -9.21 -12.88 41.54
C GLN A 35 -9.38 -12.13 40.21
N GLY A 36 -9.21 -12.88 39.11
CA GLY A 36 -10.11 -12.90 37.94
C GLY A 36 -9.77 -12.02 36.74
N VAL A 37 -8.99 -12.55 35.77
CA VAL A 37 -9.22 -12.54 34.29
C VAL A 37 -8.17 -13.49 33.69
N GLY A 38 -8.59 -14.56 33.02
CA GLY A 38 -7.72 -15.47 32.26
C GLY A 38 -8.51 -16.07 31.10
N TYR A 39 -7.88 -16.21 29.94
CA TYR A 39 -8.54 -16.71 28.73
C TYR A 39 -8.35 -18.24 28.58
N TYR A 40 -9.24 -18.91 27.85
CA TYR A 40 -9.38 -20.39 27.82
C TYR A 40 -8.07 -21.13 27.56
N ASN A 41 -7.27 -20.63 26.61
CA ASN A 41 -6.01 -21.21 26.19
C ASN A 41 -4.79 -20.49 26.79
N GLN A 42 -4.86 -19.84 27.96
CA GLN A 42 -3.74 -19.01 28.47
C GLN A 42 -2.42 -19.77 28.67
N GLY A 43 -2.45 -21.00 29.16
CA GLY A 43 -1.24 -21.81 29.38
C GLY A 43 -0.47 -22.15 28.11
N GLU A 44 0.86 -22.22 28.19
CA GLU A 44 1.71 -22.66 27.08
C GLU A 44 1.61 -24.18 26.92
N SER A 45 0.90 -24.65 25.89
CA SER A 45 0.56 -26.07 25.69
C SER A 45 1.54 -26.83 24.80
N TYR A 46 2.48 -26.13 24.14
CA TYR A 46 3.41 -26.72 23.17
C TYR A 46 4.85 -26.33 23.49
N ALA A 47 5.79 -27.20 23.10
CA ALA A 47 7.20 -26.84 23.10
C ALA A 47 7.44 -25.69 22.10
N THR A 48 8.17 -24.67 22.54
CA THR A 48 8.47 -23.49 21.72
C THR A 48 9.71 -23.72 20.86
N TYR A 49 9.80 -22.96 19.76
CA TYR A 49 10.95 -22.98 18.87
C TYR A 49 11.72 -21.65 18.94
N ASN A 50 12.98 -21.71 19.34
CA ASN A 50 13.83 -20.52 19.50
C ASN A 50 14.70 -20.21 18.28
N GLY A 51 14.64 -21.04 17.22
CA GLY A 51 15.39 -20.78 15.99
C GLY A 51 14.87 -19.55 15.23
N SER A 52 15.71 -18.97 14.38
CA SER A 52 15.41 -17.76 13.60
C SER A 52 15.13 -18.05 12.12
N ASP A 53 14.81 -19.29 11.77
CA ASP A 53 14.75 -19.80 10.39
C ASP A 53 13.39 -20.44 10.05
N LEU A 54 12.31 -20.00 10.71
CA LEU A 54 10.94 -20.27 10.25
C LEU A 54 10.68 -19.53 8.93
N GLY A 55 9.83 -20.08 8.08
CA GLY A 55 9.62 -19.62 6.72
C GLY A 55 10.45 -20.38 5.68
N ALA A 56 10.63 -19.77 4.51
CA ALA A 56 11.48 -20.28 3.43
C ALA A 56 12.88 -19.63 3.47
N THR A 57 13.89 -20.38 3.88
CA THR A 57 15.30 -19.96 3.79
C THR A 57 15.86 -20.32 2.43
N TYR A 58 15.93 -19.32 1.53
CA TYR A 58 16.37 -19.49 0.15
C TYR A 58 17.90 -19.46 -0.01
N SER A 59 18.39 -20.28 -0.93
CA SER A 59 19.66 -20.10 -1.61
C SER A 59 19.52 -20.67 -3.03
N LYS A 60 20.37 -20.23 -3.95
CA LYS A 60 20.35 -20.76 -5.33
C LYS A 60 20.54 -22.28 -5.43
N ALA A 61 21.20 -22.90 -4.45
CA ALA A 61 21.44 -24.34 -4.44
C ALA A 61 20.26 -25.15 -3.86
N SER A 62 19.46 -24.53 -2.99
CA SER A 62 18.35 -25.18 -2.29
C SER A 62 17.57 -24.19 -1.45
N THR A 63 16.29 -24.48 -1.19
CA THR A 63 15.46 -23.78 -0.20
C THR A 63 15.10 -24.72 0.94
N THR A 64 15.25 -24.25 2.18
CA THR A 64 14.76 -24.96 3.38
C THR A 64 13.47 -24.31 3.85
N PHE A 65 12.39 -25.09 3.91
CA PHE A 65 11.09 -24.68 4.40
C PHE A 65 10.90 -25.16 5.83
N LYS A 66 10.48 -24.27 6.73
CA LYS A 66 10.18 -24.59 8.13
C LYS A 66 8.90 -23.93 8.60
N VAL A 67 7.99 -24.72 9.18
CA VAL A 67 6.75 -24.24 9.79
C VAL A 67 6.56 -24.84 11.18
N TRP A 68 6.21 -24.00 12.16
CA TRP A 68 5.89 -24.47 13.51
C TRP A 68 4.42 -24.88 13.58
N ALA A 69 4.17 -26.20 13.56
CA ALA A 69 2.84 -26.80 13.60
C ALA A 69 2.81 -27.98 14.58
N PRO A 70 2.94 -27.71 15.90
CA PRO A 70 3.17 -28.73 16.92
C PRO A 70 1.99 -29.69 17.07
N SER A 71 0.75 -29.24 16.82
CA SER A 71 -0.46 -30.06 16.90
C SER A 71 -0.73 -30.86 15.63
N ALA A 72 -0.02 -30.60 14.53
CA ALA A 72 -0.25 -31.31 13.28
C ALA A 72 0.23 -32.77 13.35
N SER A 73 -0.54 -33.64 12.71
CA SER A 73 -0.16 -35.04 12.45
C SER A 73 0.50 -35.23 11.09
N LYS A 74 0.29 -34.30 10.16
CA LYS A 74 0.90 -34.28 8.83
C LYS A 74 1.04 -32.84 8.32
N VAL A 75 2.16 -32.53 7.68
CA VAL A 75 2.36 -31.30 6.91
C VAL A 75 2.93 -31.65 5.54
N VAL A 76 2.36 -31.07 4.49
CA VAL A 76 2.80 -31.23 3.10
C VAL A 76 3.14 -29.85 2.54
N LEU A 77 4.34 -29.70 1.97
CA LEU A 77 4.70 -28.55 1.16
C LEU A 77 4.12 -28.72 -0.25
N ASN A 78 3.29 -27.78 -0.69
CA ASN A 78 2.84 -27.72 -2.08
C ASN A 78 3.62 -26.61 -2.80
N LEU A 79 4.13 -26.91 -3.99
CA LEU A 79 4.80 -25.96 -4.87
C LEU A 79 3.92 -25.67 -6.08
N TYR A 80 3.92 -24.42 -6.53
CA TYR A 80 3.06 -23.90 -7.60
C TYR A 80 3.85 -23.02 -8.57
N LYS A 81 3.40 -22.99 -9.82
CA LYS A 81 3.95 -22.08 -10.85
C LYS A 81 3.50 -20.63 -10.69
N THR A 82 2.30 -20.42 -10.15
CA THR A 82 1.62 -19.12 -10.06
C THR A 82 1.14 -18.84 -8.65
N GLY A 83 0.91 -17.55 -8.37
CA GLY A 83 0.54 -17.01 -7.08
C GLY A 83 -0.91 -17.22 -6.68
N SER A 84 -1.80 -17.49 -7.64
CA SER A 84 -3.20 -17.82 -7.43
C SER A 84 -3.68 -18.91 -8.39
N ASP A 85 -4.89 -19.43 -8.13
CA ASP A 85 -5.60 -20.33 -9.02
C ASP A 85 -6.28 -19.63 -10.21
N SER A 86 -6.40 -18.30 -10.18
CA SER A 86 -7.03 -17.52 -11.25
C SER A 86 -6.09 -17.17 -12.40
N GLU A 87 -4.79 -17.46 -12.26
CA GLU A 87 -3.77 -17.18 -13.28
C GLU A 87 -3.70 -18.25 -14.38
N ALA A 88 -3.40 -17.82 -15.61
CA ALA A 88 -3.16 -18.74 -16.71
C ALA A 88 -1.95 -19.66 -16.43
N GLY A 89 -2.13 -20.97 -16.61
CA GLY A 89 -1.10 -21.95 -16.30
C GLY A 89 -0.94 -22.25 -14.80
N ALA A 90 -1.91 -21.81 -13.97
CA ALA A 90 -1.99 -22.21 -12.57
C ALA A 90 -1.95 -23.73 -12.43
N GLY A 91 -0.87 -24.21 -11.82
CA GLY A 91 -0.58 -25.62 -11.74
C GLY A 91 0.31 -25.92 -10.55
N LYS A 92 -0.09 -26.95 -9.80
CA LYS A 92 0.72 -27.54 -8.74
C LYS A 92 1.91 -28.26 -9.37
N ILE A 93 3.12 -27.84 -9.03
CA ILE A 93 4.39 -28.43 -9.45
C ILE A 93 4.61 -29.75 -8.71
N SER A 94 4.45 -29.73 -7.38
CA SER A 94 4.68 -30.90 -6.54
C SER A 94 4.02 -30.75 -5.17
N SER A 95 3.75 -31.88 -4.51
CA SER A 95 3.41 -31.96 -3.09
C SER A 95 4.39 -32.90 -2.41
N VAL A 96 5.03 -32.45 -1.33
CA VAL A 96 6.06 -33.24 -0.63
C VAL A 96 5.79 -33.23 0.87
N ASP A 97 5.73 -34.42 1.47
CA ASP A 97 5.58 -34.57 2.92
C ASP A 97 6.80 -33.98 3.65
N MET A 98 6.55 -33.18 4.69
CA MET A 98 7.58 -32.60 5.54
C MET A 98 7.87 -33.52 6.74
N SER A 99 9.03 -33.34 7.38
CA SER A 99 9.42 -34.11 8.57
C SER A 99 9.23 -33.30 9.85
N LYS A 100 8.52 -33.86 10.83
CA LYS A 100 8.31 -33.24 12.16
C LYS A 100 9.48 -33.52 13.10
N ASP A 101 9.99 -32.47 13.73
CA ASP A 101 10.78 -32.56 14.94
C ASP A 101 9.84 -32.55 16.17
N ASN A 102 9.72 -33.70 16.83
CA ASN A 102 8.82 -33.84 17.98
C ASN A 102 9.29 -33.07 19.23
N SER A 103 10.54 -32.62 19.29
CA SER A 103 11.07 -31.90 20.46
C SER A 103 10.59 -30.44 20.52
N ASN A 104 10.26 -29.85 19.37
CA ASN A 104 9.91 -28.43 19.24
C ASN A 104 8.68 -28.17 18.34
N GLY A 105 8.13 -29.20 17.68
CA GLY A 105 6.93 -29.08 16.85
C GLY A 105 7.16 -28.46 15.47
N VAL A 106 8.41 -28.25 15.05
CA VAL A 106 8.74 -27.73 13.72
C VAL A 106 8.69 -28.83 12.67
N TRP A 107 8.04 -28.54 11.56
CA TRP A 107 8.10 -29.34 10.35
C TRP A 107 9.11 -28.73 9.39
N SER A 108 9.98 -29.55 8.80
CA SER A 108 11.02 -29.08 7.90
C SER A 108 11.15 -29.93 6.63
N LEU A 109 11.53 -29.28 5.54
CA LEU A 109 11.90 -29.93 4.28
C LEU A 109 12.92 -29.07 3.55
N LYS A 110 13.98 -29.72 3.04
CA LYS A 110 14.95 -29.08 2.16
C LYS A 110 14.70 -29.53 0.72
N VAL A 111 14.44 -28.57 -0.16
CA VAL A 111 14.26 -28.79 -1.60
C VAL A 111 15.53 -28.33 -2.31
N ASN A 112 16.17 -29.22 -3.06
CA ASN A 112 17.38 -28.91 -3.81
C ASN A 112 17.04 -28.21 -5.14
N GLY A 113 17.97 -27.39 -5.63
CA GLY A 113 17.81 -26.57 -6.82
C GLY A 113 17.28 -25.17 -6.50
N ASP A 114 17.31 -24.32 -7.51
CA ASP A 114 16.86 -22.94 -7.42
C ASP A 114 15.33 -22.89 -7.36
N GLN A 115 14.79 -22.47 -6.22
CA GLN A 115 13.34 -22.30 -6.02
C GLN A 115 12.93 -20.82 -6.10
N ASN A 116 13.81 -19.92 -6.53
CA ASN A 116 13.45 -18.51 -6.63
C ASN A 116 12.23 -18.36 -7.54
N LYS A 117 11.28 -17.53 -7.10
CA LYS A 117 9.98 -17.27 -7.73
C LYS A 117 8.99 -18.43 -7.78
N ILE A 118 9.29 -19.54 -7.10
CA ILE A 118 8.32 -20.62 -6.92
C ILE A 118 7.35 -20.26 -5.80
N TYR A 119 6.07 -20.45 -6.07
CA TYR A 119 5.00 -20.23 -5.10
C TYR A 119 4.77 -21.48 -4.27
N TYR A 120 4.36 -21.32 -3.01
CA TYR A 120 4.14 -22.44 -2.11
C TYR A 120 3.05 -22.19 -1.06
N THR A 121 2.53 -23.29 -0.54
CA THR A 121 1.63 -23.36 0.61
C THR A 121 1.98 -24.59 1.46
N TYR A 122 1.40 -24.67 2.66
CA TYR A 122 1.37 -25.88 3.46
C TYR A 122 -0.05 -26.45 3.52
N SER A 123 -0.20 -27.75 3.26
CA SER A 123 -1.38 -28.51 3.68
C SER A 123 -1.10 -29.12 5.05
N ILE A 124 -1.82 -28.66 6.07
CA ILE A 124 -1.58 -29.00 7.49
C ILE A 124 -2.79 -29.79 8.01
N THR A 125 -2.53 -31.01 8.48
CA THR A 125 -3.56 -31.90 9.04
C THR A 125 -3.52 -31.85 10.57
N VAL A 126 -4.60 -31.37 11.20
CA VAL A 126 -4.80 -31.35 12.65
C VAL A 126 -6.11 -32.06 12.96
N ASN A 127 -6.08 -33.04 13.87
CA ASN A 127 -7.27 -33.81 14.28
C ASN A 127 -8.09 -34.40 13.11
N GLY A 128 -7.43 -34.79 12.02
CA GLY A 128 -8.06 -35.37 10.83
C GLY A 128 -8.56 -34.34 9.80
N THR A 129 -8.59 -33.06 10.12
CA THR A 129 -8.93 -31.98 9.18
C THR A 129 -7.67 -31.42 8.54
N THR A 130 -7.65 -31.30 7.21
CA THR A 130 -6.54 -30.70 6.47
C THR A 130 -6.94 -29.32 5.95
N ASN A 131 -6.16 -28.30 6.31
CA ASN A 131 -6.29 -26.96 5.76
C ASN A 131 -5.06 -26.64 4.91
N GLU A 132 -5.27 -26.02 3.75
CA GLU A 132 -4.19 -25.43 2.96
C GLU A 132 -4.07 -23.94 3.31
N THR A 133 -2.84 -23.50 3.54
CA THR A 133 -2.54 -22.11 3.93
C THR A 133 -1.19 -21.67 3.41
N GLN A 134 -1.06 -20.37 3.14
CA GLN A 134 0.23 -19.73 2.99
C GLN A 134 1.04 -19.78 4.30
N ASP A 135 2.35 -19.55 4.19
CA ASP A 135 3.27 -19.49 5.33
C ASP A 135 2.97 -18.30 6.23
N VAL A 136 2.95 -18.54 7.55
CA VAL A 136 2.86 -17.49 8.57
C VAL A 136 4.02 -16.48 8.43
N TYR A 137 5.20 -16.94 8.02
CA TYR A 137 6.42 -16.16 7.80
C TYR A 137 6.63 -15.79 6.31
N SER A 138 5.55 -15.71 5.52
CA SER A 138 5.63 -15.25 4.12
C SER A 138 6.35 -13.92 4.00
N THR A 139 7.42 -13.85 3.20
CA THR A 139 8.13 -12.59 2.88
C THR A 139 7.74 -12.02 1.52
N ALA A 140 7.10 -12.84 0.68
CA ALA A 140 6.50 -12.50 -0.59
C ALA A 140 5.27 -13.37 -0.83
N THR A 141 4.29 -12.86 -1.57
CA THR A 141 3.10 -13.59 -2.03
C THR A 141 2.77 -13.21 -3.47
N GLY A 142 1.94 -14.02 -4.12
CA GLY A 142 1.27 -13.62 -5.35
C GLY A 142 0.05 -12.73 -5.10
N VAL A 143 -0.72 -12.50 -6.16
CA VAL A 143 -1.95 -11.69 -6.09
C VAL A 143 -2.91 -12.16 -4.99
N ASN A 144 -3.47 -11.21 -4.24
CA ASN A 144 -4.36 -11.40 -3.08
C ASN A 144 -3.76 -12.24 -1.93
N GLY A 145 -2.44 -12.44 -1.89
CA GLY A 145 -1.78 -12.98 -0.70
C GLY A 145 -2.01 -14.46 -0.40
N THR A 146 -2.60 -15.23 -1.33
CA THR A 146 -3.09 -16.60 -1.05
C THR A 146 -2.03 -17.69 -1.14
N ARG A 147 -0.92 -17.45 -1.83
CA ARG A 147 0.26 -18.33 -1.88
C ARG A 147 1.52 -17.54 -1.57
N SER A 148 2.33 -18.07 -0.69
CA SER A 148 3.67 -17.56 -0.41
C SER A 148 4.56 -17.74 -1.64
N MET A 149 5.59 -16.91 -1.77
CA MET A 149 6.56 -16.99 -2.85
C MET A 149 7.96 -17.10 -2.23
N VAL A 150 8.77 -18.02 -2.73
CA VAL A 150 10.20 -18.03 -2.44
C VAL A 150 10.83 -16.90 -3.26
N VAL A 151 11.50 -15.97 -2.60
CA VAL A 151 12.14 -14.83 -3.28
C VAL A 151 13.59 -14.68 -2.85
N ASP A 152 14.46 -14.41 -3.82
CA ASP A 152 15.80 -13.88 -3.57
C ASP A 152 15.71 -12.39 -3.23
N LEU A 153 15.58 -12.09 -1.94
CA LEU A 153 15.40 -10.71 -1.45
C LEU A 153 16.49 -9.75 -1.92
N ASP A 154 17.75 -10.21 -2.07
CA ASP A 154 18.84 -9.37 -2.55
C ASP A 154 18.62 -8.87 -3.99
N THR A 155 17.85 -9.60 -4.80
CA THR A 155 17.51 -9.19 -6.17
C THR A 155 16.38 -8.15 -6.24
N THR A 156 15.70 -7.91 -5.11
CA THR A 156 14.65 -6.89 -4.99
C THR A 156 15.19 -5.53 -4.56
N ASP A 157 16.46 -5.48 -4.14
CA ASP A 157 17.13 -4.23 -3.74
C ASP A 157 17.20 -3.25 -4.93
N PRO A 158 16.68 -2.01 -4.79
CA PRO A 158 16.87 -1.01 -5.83
C PRO A 158 18.33 -0.55 -5.92
N SER A 159 18.64 0.15 -7.02
CA SER A 159 19.97 0.73 -7.20
C SER A 159 20.34 1.62 -6.01
N GLY A 160 21.52 1.41 -5.43
CA GLY A 160 22.00 2.18 -4.28
C GLY A 160 21.47 1.72 -2.91
N TRP A 161 20.60 0.71 -2.83
CA TRP A 161 20.02 0.23 -1.55
C TRP A 161 21.08 -0.17 -0.51
N SER A 162 22.20 -0.75 -0.95
CA SER A 162 23.32 -1.10 -0.05
C SER A 162 23.97 0.09 0.67
N SER A 163 23.74 1.30 0.15
CA SER A 163 24.20 2.57 0.69
C SER A 163 23.10 3.34 1.41
N ASP A 164 21.84 2.88 1.32
CA ASP A 164 20.74 3.40 2.10
C ASP A 164 20.92 3.03 3.58
N SER A 165 20.40 3.87 4.46
CA SER A 165 20.44 3.68 5.90
C SER A 165 19.28 4.42 6.54
N HIS A 166 18.86 3.96 7.72
CA HIS A 166 17.81 4.60 8.51
C HIS A 166 17.96 6.12 8.65
N MET A 167 16.86 6.85 8.45
CA MET A 167 16.73 8.27 8.72
C MET A 167 16.21 8.50 10.14
N LEU A 168 17.16 8.74 11.06
CA LEU A 168 16.88 8.81 12.50
C LEU A 168 17.15 10.20 13.07
N VAL A 169 16.23 10.68 13.91
CA VAL A 169 16.44 11.86 14.75
C VAL A 169 17.12 11.51 16.07
N ASP A 170 17.82 12.46 16.68
CA ASP A 170 18.57 12.23 17.93
C ASP A 170 17.65 11.86 19.10
N LYS A 171 16.47 12.48 19.16
CA LYS A 171 15.42 12.21 20.16
C LYS A 171 14.10 12.01 19.45
N GLN A 172 13.29 11.05 19.91
CA GLN A 172 11.95 10.86 19.36
C GLN A 172 11.05 12.11 19.39
N THR A 173 11.29 13.04 20.33
CA THR A 173 10.59 14.34 20.43
C THR A 173 11.04 15.38 19.40
N ASP A 174 12.11 15.10 18.64
CA ASP A 174 12.52 15.85 17.45
C ASP A 174 11.73 15.43 16.19
N ALA A 175 10.99 14.32 16.24
CA ALA A 175 10.13 13.89 15.15
C ALA A 175 8.94 14.85 14.98
N THR A 176 8.57 15.08 13.73
CA THR A 176 7.36 15.77 13.29
C THR A 176 6.68 14.85 12.29
N ILE A 177 5.62 14.18 12.75
CA ILE A 177 5.04 13.02 12.07
C ILE A 177 3.82 13.45 11.24
N TRP A 178 3.83 13.08 9.96
CA TRP A 178 2.77 13.35 8.99
C TRP A 178 2.13 12.03 8.55
N GLU A 179 0.89 11.77 8.96
CA GLU A 179 0.19 10.50 8.69
C GLU A 179 -0.55 10.51 7.36
N VAL A 180 -0.28 9.52 6.50
CA VAL A 180 -0.92 9.39 5.18
C VAL A 180 -1.09 7.93 4.76
N GLN A 181 -2.06 7.70 3.90
CA GLN A 181 -2.23 6.42 3.20
C GLN A 181 -1.62 6.52 1.78
N VAL A 182 -1.00 5.45 1.27
CA VAL A 182 -0.25 5.45 -0.02
C VAL A 182 -1.11 5.88 -1.22
N ARG A 183 -2.35 5.41 -1.28
CA ARG A 183 -3.38 5.82 -2.24
C ARG A 183 -3.73 7.30 -2.10
N ASP A 184 -4.11 7.76 -0.91
CA ASP A 184 -4.52 9.14 -0.61
C ASP A 184 -3.50 10.17 -1.05
N PHE A 185 -2.22 9.85 -0.87
CA PHE A 185 -1.08 10.72 -1.14
C PHE A 185 -1.09 11.29 -2.55
N SER A 186 -1.51 10.51 -3.55
CA SER A 186 -1.33 10.87 -4.96
C SER A 186 -2.48 10.52 -5.89
N ILE A 187 -3.52 9.81 -5.43
CA ILE A 187 -4.65 9.38 -6.29
C ILE A 187 -5.41 10.57 -6.92
N SER A 188 -5.41 11.72 -6.24
CA SER A 188 -6.10 12.92 -6.73
C SER A 188 -5.63 13.35 -8.11
N SER A 189 -6.58 13.81 -8.93
CA SER A 189 -6.25 14.40 -10.23
C SER A 189 -5.40 15.67 -10.11
N SER A 190 -5.31 16.30 -8.94
CA SER A 190 -4.52 17.50 -8.70
C SER A 190 -3.09 17.22 -8.20
N SER A 191 -2.69 15.96 -7.99
CA SER A 191 -1.39 15.61 -7.40
C SER A 191 -0.16 15.92 -8.27
N GLY A 192 -0.33 16.04 -9.59
CA GLY A 192 0.79 16.17 -10.53
C GLY A 192 1.61 14.89 -10.75
N VAL A 193 1.23 13.78 -10.09
CA VAL A 193 1.85 12.47 -10.26
C VAL A 193 1.41 11.83 -11.57
N SER A 194 2.32 11.11 -12.23
CA SER A 194 2.06 10.39 -13.48
C SER A 194 0.89 9.40 -13.33
N ALA A 195 0.12 9.20 -14.40
CA ALA A 195 -1.11 8.41 -14.34
C ALA A 195 -0.88 6.97 -13.84
N ASN A 196 0.25 6.35 -14.16
CA ASN A 196 0.57 4.97 -13.78
C ASN A 196 0.94 4.82 -12.30
N ASN A 197 1.45 5.88 -11.68
CA ASN A 197 1.95 5.84 -10.30
C ASN A 197 0.95 6.41 -9.29
N LYS A 198 -0.18 6.98 -9.74
CA LYS A 198 -1.21 7.50 -8.83
C LYS A 198 -1.72 6.42 -7.88
N GLY A 199 -1.58 6.72 -6.60
CA GLY A 199 -1.94 5.84 -5.49
C GLY A 199 -1.07 4.60 -5.34
N LYS A 200 0.17 4.63 -5.85
CA LYS A 200 1.15 3.55 -5.81
C LYS A 200 2.38 3.94 -4.99
N TYR A 201 3.19 2.97 -4.61
CA TYR A 201 4.49 3.21 -3.94
C TYR A 201 5.39 4.15 -4.75
N LEU A 202 5.40 4.00 -6.08
CA LEU A 202 6.23 4.81 -6.97
C LEU A 202 5.84 6.30 -7.00
N ALA A 203 4.65 6.70 -6.53
CA ALA A 203 4.30 8.11 -6.40
C ALA A 203 5.27 8.90 -5.51
N PHE A 204 5.86 8.25 -4.51
CA PHE A 204 6.84 8.84 -3.61
C PHE A 204 8.21 9.05 -4.25
N THR A 205 8.46 8.44 -5.41
CA THR A 205 9.72 8.56 -6.16
C THR A 205 9.71 9.74 -7.13
N GLU A 206 8.53 10.27 -7.47
CA GLU A 206 8.40 11.37 -8.41
C GLU A 206 8.83 12.70 -7.78
N SER A 207 9.67 13.44 -8.51
CA SER A 207 10.18 14.74 -8.10
C SER A 207 9.72 15.83 -9.06
N GLY A 208 9.62 17.05 -8.55
CA GLY A 208 9.09 18.21 -9.26
C GLY A 208 7.58 18.17 -9.43
N THR A 209 6.85 17.40 -8.62
CA THR A 209 5.39 17.30 -8.72
C THR A 209 4.73 18.60 -8.25
N LYS A 210 3.76 19.06 -9.04
CA LYS A 210 3.03 20.32 -8.82
C LYS A 210 1.54 20.10 -8.95
N VAL A 211 0.75 21.01 -8.39
CA VAL A 211 -0.69 21.03 -8.65
C VAL A 211 -0.90 21.20 -10.16
N ASN A 212 -1.69 20.32 -10.77
CA ASN A 212 -1.95 20.38 -12.20
C ASN A 212 -2.48 21.77 -12.63
N GLY A 213 -1.79 22.40 -13.58
CA GLY A 213 -2.08 23.77 -14.03
C GLY A 213 -1.45 24.87 -13.18
N SER A 214 -0.55 24.55 -12.25
CA SER A 214 0.25 25.49 -11.47
C SER A 214 1.74 25.12 -11.55
N ASP A 215 2.60 26.12 -11.78
CA ASP A 215 4.05 25.91 -11.77
C ASP A 215 4.68 26.11 -10.38
N ASP A 216 3.94 26.74 -9.45
CA ASP A 216 4.50 27.23 -8.19
C ASP A 216 4.17 26.35 -6.97
N VAL A 217 3.13 25.52 -7.06
CA VAL A 217 2.58 24.83 -5.88
C VAL A 217 3.02 23.38 -5.86
N SER A 218 4.02 23.09 -5.04
CA SER A 218 4.54 21.73 -4.82
C SER A 218 3.49 20.81 -4.20
N THR A 219 3.55 19.55 -4.60
CA THR A 219 2.75 18.44 -4.08
C THR A 219 3.66 17.31 -3.60
N CYS A 220 3.08 16.28 -3.00
CA CYS A 220 3.75 15.03 -2.65
C CYS A 220 5.07 15.27 -1.89
N VAL A 221 6.17 14.61 -2.27
CA VAL A 221 7.41 14.63 -1.48
C VAL A 221 8.07 16.02 -1.50
N ASP A 222 7.99 16.76 -2.61
CA ASP A 222 8.50 18.14 -2.65
C ASP A 222 7.79 19.05 -1.65
N TYR A 223 6.48 18.89 -1.53
CA TYR A 223 5.70 19.61 -0.52
C TYR A 223 6.15 19.27 0.90
N LEU A 224 6.37 18.00 1.23
CA LEU A 224 6.81 17.58 2.57
C LEU A 224 8.16 18.21 2.96
N VAL A 225 9.11 18.23 2.02
CA VAL A 225 10.42 18.87 2.23
C VAL A 225 10.26 20.38 2.42
N GLU A 226 9.40 21.02 1.62
CA GLU A 226 9.11 22.45 1.79
C GLU A 226 8.47 22.78 3.13
N GLN A 227 7.62 21.90 3.66
CA GLN A 227 7.02 22.05 4.98
C GLN A 227 8.04 21.83 6.11
N GLY A 228 9.05 21.00 5.90
CA GLY A 228 10.01 20.60 6.93
C GLY A 228 9.54 19.41 7.76
N VAL A 229 8.66 18.58 7.19
CA VAL A 229 8.31 17.26 7.72
C VAL A 229 9.55 16.36 7.70
N ASN A 230 9.79 15.60 8.76
CA ASN A 230 10.92 14.66 8.84
C ASN A 230 10.52 13.20 9.05
N TYR A 231 9.24 12.91 9.27
CA TYR A 231 8.70 11.55 9.26
C TYR A 231 7.36 11.48 8.52
N VAL A 232 7.24 10.52 7.60
CA VAL A 232 5.94 10.08 7.07
C VAL A 232 5.51 8.85 7.85
N HIS A 233 4.33 8.90 8.44
CA HIS A 233 3.66 7.73 8.99
C HIS A 233 2.72 7.18 7.93
N LEU A 234 3.05 6.00 7.40
CA LEU A 234 2.20 5.30 6.45
C LEU A 234 1.17 4.49 7.23
N ASN A 235 -0.12 4.69 6.93
CA ASN A 235 -1.18 3.71 7.25
C ASN A 235 -0.78 2.31 6.72
N PRO A 236 -1.46 1.22 7.13
CA PRO A 236 -1.01 -0.13 6.82
C PRO A 236 -0.56 -0.36 5.37
N VAL A 237 0.67 -0.87 5.25
CA VAL A 237 1.34 -1.16 3.98
C VAL A 237 1.83 -2.61 3.87
N TYR A 238 1.48 -3.45 4.84
CA TYR A 238 1.54 -4.91 4.69
C TYR A 238 0.29 -5.39 3.93
N ASP A 239 0.32 -6.62 3.41
CA ASP A 239 -0.75 -7.26 2.64
C ASP A 239 -2.04 -7.48 3.47
N PHE A 240 -3.15 -6.92 2.99
CA PHE A 240 -4.47 -6.92 3.65
C PHE A 240 -5.60 -7.43 2.74
N GLY A 241 -6.72 -7.85 3.34
CA GLY A 241 -7.68 -8.75 2.68
C GLY A 241 -8.83 -8.10 1.90
N SER A 242 -9.07 -6.81 2.09
CA SER A 242 -10.28 -6.13 1.62
C SER A 242 -10.21 -5.59 0.20
N ILE A 243 -9.03 -5.54 -0.41
CA ILE A 243 -8.84 -5.07 -1.79
C ILE A 243 -8.54 -6.27 -2.69
N ASP A 244 -9.33 -6.41 -3.74
CA ASP A 244 -9.07 -7.40 -4.78
C ASP A 244 -8.05 -6.84 -5.77
N GLU A 245 -6.79 -7.27 -5.57
CA GLU A 245 -5.64 -6.93 -6.40
C GLU A 245 -5.77 -7.44 -7.84
N THR A 246 -6.70 -8.36 -8.14
CA THR A 246 -6.95 -8.82 -9.52
C THR A 246 -7.79 -7.83 -10.33
N ASN A 247 -8.46 -6.88 -9.68
CA ASN A 247 -9.43 -5.96 -10.30
C ASN A 247 -9.25 -4.50 -9.83
N LEU A 248 -8.00 -4.02 -9.86
CA LEU A 248 -7.65 -2.65 -9.45
C LEU A 248 -8.22 -1.55 -10.37
N SER A 249 -8.76 -1.91 -11.54
CA SER A 249 -9.51 -0.99 -12.41
C SER A 249 -10.90 -0.65 -11.85
N THR A 250 -11.47 -1.52 -11.01
CA THR A 250 -12.70 -1.20 -10.28
C THR A 250 -12.35 -0.30 -9.11
N PRO A 251 -13.05 0.83 -8.89
CA PRO A 251 -12.82 1.67 -7.73
C PRO A 251 -13.04 0.89 -6.43
N GLN A 252 -11.96 0.72 -5.68
CA GLN A 252 -11.92 0.06 -4.38
C GLN A 252 -11.07 0.91 -3.44
N TYR A 253 -11.40 0.92 -2.16
CA TYR A 253 -10.64 1.65 -1.15
C TYR A 253 -10.70 0.91 0.19
N ASN A 254 -9.55 0.80 0.85
CA ASN A 254 -9.45 0.44 2.25
C ASN A 254 -8.23 1.14 2.88
N TRP A 255 -8.28 1.40 4.20
CA TRP A 255 -7.12 1.83 4.97
C TRP A 255 -6.09 0.71 5.18
N GLY A 256 -6.52 -0.56 5.19
CA GLY A 256 -5.63 -1.73 5.32
C GLY A 256 -5.47 -2.30 6.73
N TYR A 257 -6.36 -1.95 7.67
CA TYR A 257 -6.37 -2.47 9.04
C TYR A 257 -6.86 -3.93 9.15
N ASP A 258 -6.88 -4.67 8.05
CA ASP A 258 -7.34 -6.04 7.94
C ASP A 258 -6.21 -6.98 7.47
N PRO A 259 -5.20 -7.25 8.32
CA PRO A 259 -4.00 -7.97 7.93
C PRO A 259 -4.26 -9.41 7.52
N VAL A 260 -3.60 -9.82 6.42
CA VAL A 260 -3.53 -11.19 5.93
C VAL A 260 -2.10 -11.73 6.06
N ASN A 261 -1.10 -11.00 5.54
CA ASN A 261 0.31 -11.42 5.58
C ASN A 261 1.21 -10.28 6.09
N TYR A 262 1.55 -10.29 7.38
CA TYR A 262 2.26 -9.18 8.05
C TYR A 262 3.65 -8.84 7.49
N ASN A 263 4.34 -9.79 6.86
CA ASN A 263 5.71 -9.64 6.38
C ASN A 263 5.80 -9.40 4.87
N VAL A 264 4.66 -9.12 4.22
CA VAL A 264 4.58 -8.89 2.77
C VAL A 264 4.01 -7.50 2.52
N PRO A 265 4.60 -6.67 1.64
CA PRO A 265 3.99 -5.41 1.24
C PRO A 265 2.63 -5.61 0.57
N GLU A 266 1.74 -4.64 0.69
CA GLU A 266 0.44 -4.60 0.00
C GLU A 266 0.60 -4.54 -1.53
N GLY A 267 -0.12 -5.38 -2.25
CA GLY A 267 0.01 -5.46 -3.71
C GLY A 267 -0.82 -4.44 -4.45
N SER A 268 -1.93 -3.95 -3.89
CA SER A 268 -2.74 -2.91 -4.54
C SER A 268 -1.99 -1.58 -4.73
N PHE A 269 -0.95 -1.33 -3.94
CA PHE A 269 -0.05 -0.18 -4.08
C PHE A 269 1.13 -0.43 -5.05
N SER A 270 1.29 -1.65 -5.55
CA SER A 270 2.30 -1.98 -6.55
C SER A 270 1.78 -1.81 -7.98
N THR A 271 2.69 -1.71 -8.95
CA THR A 271 2.34 -1.70 -10.38
C THR A 271 1.90 -3.07 -10.89
N ASN A 272 2.37 -4.16 -10.26
CA ASN A 272 2.00 -5.52 -10.60
C ASN A 272 1.92 -6.44 -9.37
N PRO A 273 0.71 -6.69 -8.83
CA PRO A 273 0.54 -7.54 -7.66
C PRO A 273 0.76 -9.04 -7.93
N TYR A 274 0.75 -9.48 -9.19
CA TYR A 274 0.91 -10.90 -9.54
C TYR A 274 2.33 -11.41 -9.31
N ASN A 275 3.33 -10.52 -9.32
CA ASN A 275 4.73 -10.87 -9.08
C ASN A 275 5.19 -10.31 -7.74
N GLY A 276 5.36 -11.18 -6.75
CA GLY A 276 5.69 -10.79 -5.37
C GLY A 276 6.97 -9.97 -5.23
N GLU A 277 7.96 -10.12 -6.12
CA GLU A 277 9.18 -9.30 -6.09
C GLU A 277 8.94 -7.82 -6.46
N VAL A 278 7.88 -7.50 -7.20
CA VAL A 278 7.60 -6.13 -7.67
C VAL A 278 7.18 -5.26 -6.50
N ARG A 279 6.20 -5.71 -5.70
CA ARG A 279 5.75 -4.97 -4.51
C ARG A 279 6.87 -4.75 -3.49
N ILE A 280 7.79 -5.71 -3.35
CA ILE A 280 8.97 -5.58 -2.46
C ILE A 280 9.91 -4.51 -2.98
N LYS A 281 10.27 -4.57 -4.27
CA LYS A 281 11.17 -3.60 -4.89
C LYS A 281 10.62 -2.19 -4.84
N GLU A 282 9.36 -1.99 -5.26
CA GLU A 282 8.73 -0.67 -5.30
C GLU A 282 8.54 -0.08 -3.91
N PHE A 283 8.27 -0.91 -2.90
CA PHE A 283 8.24 -0.48 -1.51
C PHE A 283 9.62 0.03 -1.06
N LYS A 284 10.70 -0.70 -1.36
CA LYS A 284 12.07 -0.24 -1.08
C LYS A 284 12.41 1.04 -1.84
N GLU A 285 11.97 1.18 -3.09
CA GLU A 285 12.14 2.41 -3.87
C GLU A 285 11.43 3.61 -3.23
N MET A 286 10.21 3.42 -2.71
CA MET A 286 9.50 4.44 -1.92
C MET A 286 10.29 4.84 -0.68
N VAL A 287 10.73 3.86 0.14
CA VAL A 287 11.51 4.15 1.36
C VAL A 287 12.80 4.88 1.01
N GLN A 288 13.56 4.39 0.03
CA GLN A 288 14.79 5.02 -0.43
C GLN A 288 14.55 6.45 -0.93
N ALA A 289 13.44 6.71 -1.64
CA ALA A 289 13.10 8.04 -2.13
C ALA A 289 12.84 9.03 -0.98
N LEU A 290 12.15 8.61 0.07
CA LEU A 290 11.95 9.40 1.28
C LEU A 290 13.28 9.62 2.03
N HIS A 291 14.12 8.59 2.16
CA HIS A 291 15.43 8.70 2.80
C HIS A 291 16.36 9.69 2.08
N ASN A 292 16.38 9.66 0.75
CA ASN A 292 17.10 10.61 -0.10
C ASN A 292 16.61 12.06 0.04
N ARG A 293 15.52 12.29 0.77
CA ARG A 293 14.98 13.62 1.10
C ARG A 293 15.12 13.95 2.59
N GLY A 294 15.78 13.09 3.37
CA GLY A 294 15.93 13.24 4.81
C GLY A 294 14.64 13.02 5.59
N ILE A 295 13.70 12.24 5.03
CA ILE A 295 12.41 11.92 5.64
C ILE A 295 12.44 10.45 6.03
N GLY A 296 12.23 10.16 7.31
CA GLY A 296 12.09 8.80 7.80
C GLY A 296 10.69 8.23 7.59
N VAL A 297 10.59 6.91 7.60
CA VAL A 297 9.32 6.17 7.39
C VAL A 297 8.90 5.47 8.67
N VAL A 298 7.71 5.81 9.15
CA VAL A 298 7.01 5.06 10.20
C VAL A 298 5.96 4.17 9.56
N MET A 299 5.95 2.89 9.90
CA MET A 299 4.96 1.92 9.45
C MET A 299 3.89 1.69 10.51
N ASP A 300 2.62 1.83 10.13
CA ASP A 300 1.50 1.35 10.93
C ASP A 300 1.42 -0.19 10.90
N VAL A 301 1.37 -0.82 12.08
CA VAL A 301 1.41 -2.28 12.24
C VAL A 301 0.26 -2.77 13.12
N VAL A 302 -0.48 -3.76 12.59
CA VAL A 302 -1.77 -4.24 13.17
C VAL A 302 -1.63 -5.64 13.74
N TYR A 303 -0.68 -5.84 14.64
CA TYR A 303 -0.51 -7.14 15.28
C TYR A 303 -1.66 -7.53 16.22
N ASN A 304 -2.60 -6.64 16.53
CA ASN A 304 -3.63 -6.92 17.54
C ASN A 304 -4.73 -7.88 17.05
N HIS A 305 -4.94 -8.05 15.74
CA HIS A 305 -5.92 -8.96 15.17
C HIS A 305 -5.55 -9.38 13.74
N THR A 306 -6.25 -10.35 13.15
CA THR A 306 -6.21 -10.69 11.71
C THR A 306 -7.51 -10.38 11.01
N TYR A 307 -7.50 -10.19 9.68
CA TYR A 307 -8.71 -9.93 8.87
C TYR A 307 -9.84 -10.94 9.13
N SER A 308 -9.47 -12.22 9.26
CA SER A 308 -10.38 -13.33 9.46
C SER A 308 -9.86 -14.25 10.54
N THR A 309 -10.77 -14.96 11.23
CA THR A 309 -10.41 -16.09 12.09
C THR A 309 -9.96 -17.33 11.31
N SER A 310 -10.21 -17.38 9.99
CA SER A 310 -9.65 -18.41 9.09
C SER A 310 -8.29 -17.98 8.52
N SER A 311 -7.41 -17.49 9.39
CA SER A 311 -6.09 -16.97 9.05
C SER A 311 -5.05 -18.06 8.84
N ALA A 312 -3.86 -17.68 8.35
CA ALA A 312 -2.71 -18.59 8.32
C ALA A 312 -2.31 -19.09 9.70
N PHE A 313 -2.45 -18.25 10.73
CA PHE A 313 -2.20 -18.65 12.11
C PHE A 313 -3.14 -19.77 12.57
N GLU A 314 -4.45 -19.59 12.37
CA GLU A 314 -5.45 -20.56 12.83
C GLU A 314 -5.37 -21.86 12.02
N LYS A 315 -5.13 -21.77 10.71
CA LYS A 315 -4.95 -22.95 9.84
C LYS A 315 -3.68 -23.74 10.18
N THR A 316 -2.65 -23.08 10.72
CA THR A 316 -1.37 -23.70 11.09
C THR A 316 -1.40 -24.31 12.49
N VAL A 317 -1.84 -23.53 13.49
CA VAL A 317 -1.93 -23.98 14.89
C VAL A 317 -3.26 -23.51 15.49
N PRO A 318 -4.34 -24.29 15.29
CA PRO A 318 -5.68 -23.91 15.72
C PRO A 318 -5.73 -23.53 17.21
N GLY A 319 -6.31 -22.37 17.51
CA GLY A 319 -6.53 -21.85 18.85
C GLY A 319 -5.26 -21.45 19.62
N TYR A 320 -4.10 -21.27 18.98
CA TYR A 320 -2.87 -20.88 19.68
C TYR A 320 -2.60 -19.37 19.64
N TYR A 321 -2.64 -18.76 18.46
CA TYR A 321 -2.20 -17.38 18.22
C TYR A 321 -3.20 -16.30 18.69
N TYR A 322 -4.36 -16.73 19.18
CA TYR A 322 -5.46 -15.87 19.61
C TYR A 322 -5.80 -16.11 21.07
N ARG A 323 -6.35 -15.07 21.71
CA ARG A 323 -6.98 -15.27 23.02
C ARG A 323 -8.36 -15.86 22.81
N MET A 324 -8.61 -17.03 23.39
CA MET A 324 -9.86 -17.77 23.19
C MET A 324 -10.77 -17.66 24.42
N LYS A 325 -12.08 -17.56 24.21
CA LYS A 325 -13.12 -17.68 25.25
C LYS A 325 -13.45 -19.14 25.57
N SER A 326 -13.35 -20.00 24.56
CA SER A 326 -13.56 -21.45 24.62
C SER A 326 -12.81 -22.09 23.47
N SER A 327 -12.89 -23.41 23.29
CA SER A 327 -12.23 -24.12 22.18
C SER A 327 -12.67 -23.68 20.77
N SER A 328 -13.74 -22.88 20.63
CA SER A 328 -14.29 -22.48 19.33
C SER A 328 -14.73 -21.02 19.27
N ALA A 329 -14.43 -20.21 20.28
CA ALA A 329 -14.86 -18.81 20.35
C ALA A 329 -13.69 -17.89 20.69
N PHE A 330 -13.55 -16.82 19.93
CA PHE A 330 -12.48 -15.83 20.06
C PHE A 330 -12.89 -14.71 21.02
N TYR A 331 -11.92 -14.21 21.78
CA TYR A 331 -12.01 -12.85 22.32
C TYR A 331 -11.93 -11.83 21.18
N ASP A 332 -12.52 -10.66 21.39
CA ASP A 332 -12.71 -9.63 20.35
C ASP A 332 -12.35 -8.24 20.89
N GLY A 333 -11.19 -8.14 21.56
CA GLY A 333 -10.73 -6.88 22.14
C GLY A 333 -10.47 -5.80 21.09
N SER A 334 -10.15 -6.22 19.86
CA SER A 334 -9.97 -5.35 18.70
C SER A 334 -11.27 -4.78 18.14
N GLY A 335 -12.43 -5.42 18.40
CA GLY A 335 -13.70 -5.09 17.75
C GLY A 335 -13.79 -5.57 16.30
N CYS A 336 -12.83 -6.37 15.84
CA CYS A 336 -12.70 -6.87 14.48
C CYS A 336 -12.90 -8.40 14.38
N GLY A 337 -13.57 -9.00 15.37
CA GLY A 337 -13.94 -10.40 15.46
C GLY A 337 -12.92 -11.30 16.16
N ASN A 338 -11.70 -10.84 16.41
CA ASN A 338 -10.65 -11.62 17.07
C ASN A 338 -9.57 -10.72 17.71
N VAL A 339 -8.86 -11.23 18.71
CA VAL A 339 -7.65 -10.59 19.24
C VAL A 339 -6.52 -11.60 19.40
N THR A 340 -5.33 -11.23 18.93
CA THR A 340 -4.14 -12.08 19.00
C THR A 340 -3.58 -12.14 20.43
N ALA A 341 -2.89 -13.23 20.75
CA ALA A 341 -2.35 -13.47 22.08
C ALA A 341 -0.86 -13.12 22.13
N SER A 342 -0.52 -11.82 22.17
CA SER A 342 0.88 -11.35 22.26
C SER A 342 1.66 -11.98 23.41
N ASP A 343 0.96 -12.43 24.45
CA ASP A 343 1.56 -13.04 25.63
C ASP A 343 2.07 -14.48 25.39
N LYS A 344 1.63 -15.14 24.30
CA LYS A 344 2.10 -16.46 23.85
C LYS A 344 3.52 -16.41 23.33
N ALA A 345 4.33 -17.41 23.69
CA ALA A 345 5.76 -17.40 23.37
C ALA A 345 6.03 -17.32 21.86
N MET A 346 5.36 -18.15 21.05
CA MET A 346 5.59 -18.15 19.59
C MET A 346 4.96 -16.96 18.87
N TYR A 347 3.91 -16.34 19.42
CA TYR A 347 3.35 -15.13 18.83
C TYR A 347 4.14 -13.87 19.22
N ARG A 348 4.62 -13.79 20.47
CA ARG A 348 5.62 -12.79 20.90
C ARG A 348 6.84 -12.84 19.99
N LYS A 349 7.37 -14.05 19.76
CA LYS A 349 8.49 -14.27 18.84
C LYS A 349 8.15 -13.77 17.43
N TYR A 350 6.98 -14.12 16.90
CA TYR A 350 6.53 -13.66 15.59
C TYR A 350 6.51 -12.14 15.47
N MET A 351 5.88 -11.44 16.43
CA MET A 351 5.81 -9.97 16.44
C MET A 351 7.20 -9.34 16.43
N ILE A 352 8.13 -9.86 17.24
CA ILE A 352 9.51 -9.36 17.31
C ILE A 352 10.24 -9.64 16.00
N ASP A 353 10.16 -10.86 15.48
CA ASP A 353 10.83 -11.26 14.23
C ASP A 353 10.30 -10.44 13.04
N SER A 354 8.98 -10.20 12.97
CA SER A 354 8.34 -9.39 11.93
C SER A 354 8.79 -7.94 11.96
N VAL A 355 8.76 -7.28 13.13
CA VAL A 355 9.24 -5.90 13.26
C VAL A 355 10.72 -5.77 12.95
N MET A 356 11.54 -6.72 13.41
CA MET A 356 12.96 -6.75 13.09
C MET A 356 13.21 -6.99 11.61
N TYR A 357 12.38 -7.79 10.94
CA TYR A 357 12.43 -7.98 9.48
C TYR A 357 12.16 -6.68 8.74
N TRP A 358 11.07 -5.97 9.06
CA TRP A 358 10.75 -4.67 8.46
C TRP A 358 11.86 -3.63 8.68
N ALA A 359 12.43 -3.56 9.89
CA ALA A 359 13.53 -2.66 10.18
C ALA A 359 14.80 -3.01 9.39
N ASN A 360 15.18 -4.29 9.28
CA ASN A 360 16.44 -4.67 8.63
C ASN A 360 16.35 -4.79 7.10
N GLU A 361 15.26 -5.32 6.55
CA GLU A 361 15.13 -5.58 5.12
C GLU A 361 14.65 -4.34 4.34
N TYR A 362 13.78 -3.55 4.96
CA TYR A 362 13.15 -2.37 4.36
C TYR A 362 13.60 -1.05 4.97
N HIS A 363 14.52 -1.07 5.93
CA HIS A 363 15.06 0.13 6.60
C HIS A 363 14.00 1.04 7.25
N ILE A 364 12.88 0.47 7.72
CA ILE A 364 11.82 1.23 8.40
C ILE A 364 12.37 1.91 9.67
N ASP A 365 12.07 3.21 9.84
CA ASP A 365 12.63 4.07 10.89
C ASP A 365 11.76 4.16 12.14
N GLY A 366 10.55 3.60 12.10
CA GLY A 366 9.68 3.51 13.25
C GLY A 366 8.41 2.72 13.03
N PHE A 367 7.71 2.44 14.12
CA PHE A 367 6.50 1.62 14.12
C PHE A 367 5.40 2.26 14.96
N ARG A 368 4.21 2.41 14.38
CA ARG A 368 2.97 2.76 15.08
C ARG A 368 2.16 1.49 15.30
N PHE A 369 1.93 1.13 16.55
CA PHE A 369 1.17 -0.07 16.93
C PHE A 369 -0.31 0.27 17.06
N ASP A 370 -1.09 -0.26 16.14
CA ASP A 370 -2.55 -0.21 16.17
C ASP A 370 -3.10 -0.94 17.40
N LEU A 371 -4.08 -0.32 18.06
CA LEU A 371 -4.67 -0.82 19.30
C LEU A 371 -3.63 -1.46 20.25
N MET A 372 -2.52 -0.76 20.49
CA MET A 372 -1.41 -1.24 21.30
C MET A 372 -1.86 -1.73 22.69
N GLY A 373 -2.96 -1.21 23.22
CA GLY A 373 -3.59 -1.69 24.45
C GLY A 373 -4.02 -3.17 24.41
N CYS A 374 -4.21 -3.77 23.23
CA CYS A 374 -4.43 -5.21 23.06
C CYS A 374 -3.20 -6.05 23.42
N HIS A 375 -2.00 -5.45 23.41
CA HIS A 375 -0.74 -6.15 23.65
C HIS A 375 -0.28 -6.07 25.11
N ASP A 376 0.42 -7.13 25.55
CA ASP A 376 1.04 -7.18 26.87
C ASP A 376 2.34 -6.36 26.94
N ILE A 377 2.57 -5.75 28.11
CA ILE A 377 3.74 -4.92 28.41
C ILE A 377 5.05 -5.68 28.21
N THR A 378 5.08 -6.97 28.56
CA THR A 378 6.29 -7.80 28.42
C THR A 378 6.71 -7.89 26.96
N THR A 379 5.78 -8.20 26.06
CA THR A 379 6.03 -8.24 24.62
C THR A 379 6.52 -6.90 24.08
N MET A 380 5.82 -5.81 24.39
CA MET A 380 6.20 -4.48 23.88
C MET A 380 7.58 -4.04 24.41
N ASN A 381 7.93 -4.36 25.65
CA ASN A 381 9.26 -4.07 26.20
C ASN A 381 10.37 -4.91 25.57
N GLN A 382 10.12 -6.20 25.28
CA GLN A 382 11.08 -7.07 24.59
C GLN A 382 11.27 -6.66 23.13
N LEU A 383 10.18 -6.27 22.45
CA LEU A 383 10.23 -5.72 21.10
C LEU A 383 11.05 -4.43 21.08
N ARG A 384 10.80 -3.52 22.02
CA ARG A 384 11.59 -2.28 22.15
C ARG A 384 13.07 -2.58 22.36
N ALA A 385 13.40 -3.53 23.24
CA ALA A 385 14.78 -3.94 23.48
C ALA A 385 15.44 -4.58 22.24
N SER A 386 14.66 -5.27 21.40
CA SER A 386 15.15 -5.86 20.15
C SER A 386 15.48 -4.79 19.12
N LEU A 387 14.61 -3.80 18.92
CA LEU A 387 14.88 -2.66 18.04
C LEU A 387 16.10 -1.84 18.49
N ASP A 388 16.32 -1.71 19.80
CA ASP A 388 17.50 -1.02 20.35
C ASP A 388 18.84 -1.67 19.96
N THR A 389 18.84 -2.93 19.50
CA THR A 389 20.03 -3.61 18.97
C THR A 389 20.39 -3.17 17.55
N ILE A 390 19.41 -2.64 16.79
CA ILE A 390 19.64 -1.96 15.52
C ILE A 390 20.03 -0.52 15.81
N ASP A 391 19.09 0.25 16.36
CA ASP A 391 19.32 1.63 16.80
C ASP A 391 18.22 2.07 17.79
N LYS A 392 18.64 2.71 18.89
CA LYS A 392 17.73 3.21 19.95
C LYS A 392 16.84 4.37 19.50
N ARG A 393 17.16 4.99 18.36
CA ARG A 393 16.44 6.14 17.81
C ARG A 393 15.25 5.75 16.93
N ILE A 394 15.13 4.48 16.53
CA ILE A 394 13.96 3.98 15.79
C ILE A 394 12.71 4.28 16.61
N LEU A 395 11.71 4.93 16.02
CA LEU A 395 10.51 5.36 16.74
C LEU A 395 9.62 4.17 17.10
N THR A 396 8.96 4.23 18.24
CA THR A 396 7.92 3.26 18.60
C THR A 396 6.83 3.98 19.37
N TYR A 397 5.60 3.88 18.89
CA TYR A 397 4.46 4.44 19.58
C TYR A 397 3.19 3.68 19.20
N GLY A 398 2.08 3.94 19.88
CA GLY A 398 0.84 3.26 19.55
C GLY A 398 -0.33 3.77 20.36
N GLU A 399 -1.47 3.15 20.11
CA GLU A 399 -2.74 3.49 20.74
C GLU A 399 -2.89 2.79 22.09
N PRO A 400 -2.90 3.54 23.22
CA PRO A 400 -2.99 2.94 24.55
C PRO A 400 -4.39 2.45 24.92
N TRP A 401 -5.17 2.00 23.93
CA TRP A 401 -6.54 1.51 24.07
C TRP A 401 -6.76 0.25 23.23
N MET A 402 -7.98 -0.27 23.35
CA MET A 402 -8.56 -1.37 22.58
C MET A 402 -10.02 -0.99 22.29
N ALA A 403 -10.68 -1.66 21.35
CA ALA A 403 -12.06 -1.33 21.02
C ALA A 403 -13.05 -1.79 22.09
N ASP A 404 -12.87 -3.00 22.64
CA ASP A 404 -13.70 -3.52 23.74
C ASP A 404 -12.84 -4.15 24.85
N TRP A 405 -12.76 -3.42 25.97
CA TRP A 405 -12.06 -3.84 27.17
C TRP A 405 -12.52 -5.19 27.71
N ASN A 406 -13.83 -5.44 27.71
CA ASN A 406 -14.41 -6.64 28.30
C ASN A 406 -14.20 -7.88 27.42
N GLN A 407 -13.73 -7.68 26.18
CA GLN A 407 -13.51 -8.73 25.20
C GLN A 407 -12.04 -8.96 24.90
N ASN A 408 -11.09 -8.46 25.70
CA ASN A 408 -9.67 -8.55 25.38
C ASN A 408 -8.94 -9.76 26.02
N GLY A 409 -9.47 -10.33 27.11
CA GLY A 409 -8.90 -11.53 27.75
C GLY A 409 -7.56 -11.36 28.49
N ILE A 410 -6.91 -10.19 28.38
CA ILE A 410 -5.70 -9.83 29.15
C ILE A 410 -6.05 -9.12 30.46
N ALA A 411 -5.21 -9.27 31.49
CA ALA A 411 -5.36 -8.53 32.74
C ALA A 411 -5.04 -7.03 32.56
N THR A 412 -5.79 -6.15 33.24
CA THR A 412 -5.56 -4.70 33.20
C THR A 412 -4.14 -4.32 33.57
N SER A 413 -3.52 -5.03 34.50
CA SER A 413 -2.16 -4.75 34.98
C SER A 413 -1.07 -4.96 33.93
N ASP A 414 -1.39 -5.74 32.89
CA ASP A 414 -0.44 -6.28 31.93
C ASP A 414 -0.61 -5.66 30.54
N ALA A 415 -1.71 -4.96 30.28
CA ALA A 415 -2.01 -4.31 29.00
C ALA A 415 -1.22 -3.00 28.82
N CYS A 416 -0.83 -2.69 27.58
CA CYS A 416 -0.15 -1.44 27.21
C CYS A 416 -1.09 -0.23 27.11
N ILE A 417 -1.78 0.07 28.21
CA ILE A 417 -2.69 1.20 28.34
C ILE A 417 -2.06 2.41 29.04
N LEU A 418 -2.72 3.56 28.96
CA LEU A 418 -2.22 4.84 29.46
C LEU A 418 -1.90 4.78 30.97
N ASP A 419 -2.74 4.10 31.75
CA ASP A 419 -2.54 3.94 33.21
C ASP A 419 -1.30 3.09 33.55
N ASN A 420 -0.84 2.27 32.61
CA ASN A 420 0.38 1.46 32.72
C ASN A 420 1.59 2.07 32.00
N ALA A 421 1.51 3.30 31.48
CA ALA A 421 2.62 3.93 30.74
C ALA A 421 3.96 3.92 31.51
N SER A 422 3.91 3.93 32.85
CA SER A 422 5.09 3.82 33.72
C SER A 422 5.79 2.45 33.72
N LYS A 423 5.11 1.39 33.28
CA LYS A 423 5.64 0.02 33.14
C LYS A 423 6.14 -0.27 31.72
N VAL A 424 5.71 0.54 30.75
CA VAL A 424 6.17 0.48 29.36
C VAL A 424 7.47 1.28 29.24
N ASN A 425 8.41 0.77 28.44
CA ASN A 425 9.70 1.44 28.18
C ASN A 425 9.48 2.90 27.74
N ASN A 426 10.30 3.81 28.27
CA ASN A 426 10.17 5.24 28.01
C ASN A 426 10.46 5.68 26.56
N ARG A 427 10.94 4.75 25.71
CA ARG A 427 11.08 4.87 24.25
C ARG A 427 9.88 4.29 23.46
N VAL A 428 8.79 3.97 24.15
CA VAL A 428 7.50 3.62 23.54
C VAL A 428 6.50 4.70 23.92
N ALA A 429 6.07 5.48 22.95
CA ALA A 429 5.11 6.56 23.16
C ALA A 429 3.66 6.11 22.96
N MET A 430 2.74 6.91 23.47
CA MET A 430 1.31 6.65 23.45
C MET A 430 0.56 7.87 22.93
N PHE A 431 -0.42 7.67 22.06
CA PHE A 431 -1.36 8.72 21.67
C PHE A 431 -2.10 9.26 22.90
N SER A 432 -2.11 10.59 23.06
CA SER A 432 -2.80 11.23 24.17
C SER A 432 -4.22 11.68 23.80
N ASP A 433 -5.18 10.77 23.95
CA ASP A 433 -6.61 11.06 23.80
C ASP A 433 -7.10 12.15 24.76
N LYS A 434 -6.54 12.23 25.97
CA LYS A 434 -6.81 13.28 26.96
C LYS A 434 -6.56 14.69 26.40
N VAL A 435 -5.47 14.86 25.66
CA VAL A 435 -5.08 16.16 25.07
C VAL A 435 -5.91 16.44 23.84
N ARG A 436 -6.06 15.44 22.95
CA ARG A 436 -6.93 15.53 21.77
C ARG A 436 -8.34 15.99 22.15
N ASN A 437 -8.97 15.29 23.09
CA ASN A 437 -10.35 15.56 23.49
C ASN A 437 -10.47 16.93 24.17
N ALA A 438 -9.48 17.32 24.98
CA ALA A 438 -9.45 18.65 25.56
C ALA A 438 -9.28 19.74 24.49
N LEU A 439 -8.50 19.50 23.43
CA LEU A 439 -8.26 20.44 22.34
C LEU A 439 -9.54 20.71 21.55
N LYS A 440 -10.18 19.66 21.01
CA LYS A 440 -11.24 19.78 20.00
C LYS A 440 -12.64 19.33 20.45
N GLY A 441 -12.77 18.75 21.65
CA GLY A 441 -13.99 18.08 22.12
C GLY A 441 -13.97 16.58 21.80
N GLY A 442 -15.11 15.90 21.99
CA GLY A 442 -15.34 14.53 21.53
C GLY A 442 -15.02 14.35 20.04
N THR A 443 -14.75 13.15 19.59
CA THR A 443 -14.14 12.95 18.26
C THR A 443 -15.12 13.13 17.10
N ASP A 444 -16.35 12.66 17.25
CA ASP A 444 -17.33 12.59 16.16
C ASP A 444 -18.56 13.47 16.39
N ASP A 445 -18.69 14.07 17.58
CA ASP A 445 -19.87 14.84 17.99
C ASP A 445 -19.68 16.36 17.83
N SER A 446 -20.69 17.12 18.25
CA SER A 446 -20.68 18.58 18.23
C SER A 446 -20.08 19.20 19.49
N THR A 447 -19.58 18.41 20.44
CA THR A 447 -19.03 18.94 21.69
C THR A 447 -17.80 19.81 21.42
N GLN A 448 -17.59 20.82 22.27
CA GLN A 448 -16.57 21.83 22.06
C GLN A 448 -15.39 21.62 23.02
N GLY A 449 -14.18 21.64 22.46
CA GLY A 449 -12.93 21.67 23.22
C GLY A 449 -12.42 23.09 23.43
N TYR A 450 -11.17 23.18 23.88
CA TYR A 450 -10.49 24.45 24.14
C TYR A 450 -10.48 25.34 22.90
N ILE A 451 -10.12 24.82 21.71
CA ILE A 451 -10.01 25.67 20.52
C ILE A 451 -11.38 26.24 20.10
N GLN A 452 -12.48 25.56 20.44
CA GLN A 452 -13.83 26.05 20.20
C GLN A 452 -14.38 27.01 21.26
N GLY A 453 -13.64 27.28 22.33
CA GLY A 453 -13.99 28.25 23.36
C GLY A 453 -14.29 27.66 24.74
N SER A 454 -14.17 26.33 24.93
CA SER A 454 -14.38 25.70 26.23
C SER A 454 -13.27 26.07 27.22
N THR A 455 -13.63 26.57 28.39
CA THR A 455 -12.67 26.92 29.46
C THR A 455 -12.58 25.88 30.57
N THR A 456 -13.40 24.81 30.53
CA THR A 456 -13.44 23.79 31.59
C THR A 456 -12.37 22.72 31.46
N VAL A 457 -11.70 22.66 30.31
CA VAL A 457 -10.74 21.60 29.93
C VAL A 457 -9.28 22.03 30.02
N THR A 458 -9.01 23.22 30.56
CA THR A 458 -7.67 23.86 30.53
C THR A 458 -6.58 23.03 31.22
N ASN A 459 -6.89 22.27 32.27
CA ASN A 459 -5.89 21.42 32.93
C ASN A 459 -5.39 20.28 32.02
N ASN A 460 -6.27 19.64 31.25
CA ASN A 460 -5.85 18.59 30.31
C ASN A 460 -5.03 19.17 29.16
N ILE A 461 -5.35 20.39 28.70
CA ILE A 461 -4.51 21.12 27.73
C ILE A 461 -3.12 21.39 28.30
N LYS A 462 -3.05 21.95 29.52
CA LYS A 462 -1.77 22.24 30.19
C LYS A 462 -0.96 20.96 30.44
N ALA A 463 -1.60 19.84 30.79
CA ALA A 463 -0.94 18.55 30.92
C ALA A 463 -0.37 18.07 29.58
N GLY A 464 -1.10 18.26 28.47
CA GLY A 464 -0.64 17.97 27.12
C GLY A 464 0.50 18.83 26.64
N MET A 465 0.45 20.13 26.92
CA MET A 465 1.56 21.06 26.67
C MET A 465 2.85 20.61 27.37
N MET A 466 2.75 19.83 28.43
CA MET A 466 3.87 19.23 29.18
C MET A 466 4.13 17.75 28.86
N GLY A 467 3.62 17.25 27.73
CA GLY A 467 3.85 15.88 27.28
C GLY A 467 3.33 14.84 28.28
N GLY A 468 2.20 15.12 28.94
CA GLY A 468 1.56 14.21 29.91
C GLY A 468 2.38 13.93 31.17
N SER A 469 3.45 14.71 31.40
CA SER A 469 4.49 14.39 32.39
C SER A 469 4.50 15.31 33.61
N SER A 470 3.61 16.30 33.65
CA SER A 470 3.49 17.26 34.75
C SER A 470 2.69 16.72 35.92
N THR A 471 3.30 16.68 37.11
CA THR A 471 2.61 16.31 38.36
C THR A 471 1.58 17.34 38.79
N THR A 472 1.70 18.60 38.34
CA THR A 472 0.78 19.69 38.69
C THR A 472 -0.56 19.58 37.96
N PHE A 473 -0.57 19.15 36.71
CA PHE A 473 -1.77 19.17 35.85
C PHE A 473 -2.33 17.78 35.53
N GLY A 474 -1.63 16.72 35.91
CA GLY A 474 -2.03 15.34 35.69
C GLY A 474 -0.94 14.57 34.94
N LYS A 475 -0.15 13.79 35.70
CA LYS A 475 0.93 12.96 35.17
C LYS A 475 0.40 11.57 34.81
N TRP A 476 0.60 11.15 33.58
CA TRP A 476 0.39 9.77 33.14
C TRP A 476 1.63 9.20 32.43
N ALA A 477 2.39 10.04 31.71
CA ALA A 477 3.67 9.67 31.12
C ALA A 477 4.81 9.86 32.14
N LEU A 478 5.85 9.02 32.10
CA LEU A 478 7.04 9.23 32.95
C LEU A 478 7.81 10.47 32.51
N GLN A 479 7.90 10.68 31.20
CA GLN A 479 8.63 11.74 30.53
C GLN A 479 7.97 12.09 29.18
N PRO A 480 8.20 13.29 28.64
CA PRO A 480 7.53 13.76 27.41
C PRO A 480 7.68 12.84 26.23
N SER A 481 8.79 12.10 26.15
CA SER A 481 9.05 11.19 25.04
C SER A 481 8.05 10.01 24.96
N GLN A 482 7.22 9.79 25.97
CA GLN A 482 6.13 8.80 25.92
C GLN A 482 4.79 9.38 25.44
N CYS A 483 4.73 10.67 25.08
CA CYS A 483 3.50 11.33 24.69
C CYS A 483 3.53 11.71 23.21
N VAL A 484 2.61 11.13 22.44
CA VAL A 484 2.24 11.64 21.11
C VAL A 484 1.13 12.67 21.29
N THR A 485 1.45 13.92 20.96
CA THR A 485 0.55 15.06 21.08
C THR A 485 -0.06 15.35 19.72
N TYR A 486 -1.39 15.29 19.64
CA TYR A 486 -2.13 15.35 18.38
C TYR A 486 -3.56 15.89 18.58
N ASP A 487 -4.22 16.23 17.48
CA ASP A 487 -5.63 16.65 17.45
C ASP A 487 -6.51 15.74 16.58
N SER A 488 -5.95 15.11 15.56
CA SER A 488 -6.64 14.31 14.57
C SER A 488 -5.68 13.27 13.97
N ALA A 489 -6.27 12.20 13.48
CA ALA A 489 -5.62 11.09 12.79
C ALA A 489 -6.55 10.64 11.67
N HIS A 490 -6.20 9.58 10.95
CA HIS A 490 -7.02 9.02 9.87
C HIS A 490 -8.43 8.62 10.35
N ASP A 491 -8.54 8.18 11.61
CA ASP A 491 -9.76 7.90 12.37
C ASP A 491 -10.55 9.16 12.73
N ASN A 492 -11.86 8.96 12.92
CA ASN A 492 -12.80 10.02 13.30
C ASN A 492 -12.88 11.14 12.26
N LEU A 493 -13.50 12.26 12.63
CA LEU A 493 -13.48 13.48 11.83
C LEU A 493 -12.07 14.10 11.79
N THR A 494 -11.69 14.59 10.61
CA THR A 494 -10.55 15.53 10.46
C THR A 494 -10.76 16.73 11.39
N LEU A 495 -9.69 17.41 11.78
CA LEU A 495 -9.81 18.59 12.64
C LEU A 495 -10.70 19.66 11.98
N TRP A 496 -10.55 19.88 10.67
CA TRP A 496 -11.40 20.82 9.93
C TRP A 496 -12.89 20.45 10.00
N ASP A 497 -13.25 19.20 9.71
CA ASP A 497 -14.64 18.75 9.75
C ASP A 497 -15.21 18.78 11.16
N LYS A 498 -14.38 18.45 12.17
CA LYS A 498 -14.76 18.56 13.57
C LYS A 498 -15.00 20.01 14.01
N ILE A 499 -14.17 20.94 13.57
CA ILE A 499 -14.35 22.37 13.79
C ILE A 499 -15.68 22.82 13.18
N LEU A 500 -15.95 22.47 11.92
CA LEU A 500 -17.22 22.81 11.26
C LEU A 500 -18.42 22.26 12.03
N LYS A 501 -18.42 20.96 12.33
CA LYS A 501 -19.52 20.28 13.04
C LYS A 501 -19.82 20.90 14.40
N SER A 502 -18.79 21.17 15.20
CA SER A 502 -18.97 21.77 16.54
C SER A 502 -19.33 23.26 16.53
N ASN A 503 -19.19 23.93 15.38
CA ASN A 503 -19.71 25.28 15.17
C ASN A 503 -21.02 25.30 14.35
N GLY A 504 -21.63 24.13 14.08
CA GLY A 504 -22.90 24.02 13.35
C GLY A 504 -22.80 24.35 11.86
N SER A 505 -21.63 24.21 11.25
CA SER A 505 -21.40 24.46 9.83
C SER A 505 -21.22 23.14 9.06
N THR A 506 -21.64 23.15 7.80
CA THR A 506 -21.41 22.08 6.81
C THR A 506 -20.63 22.59 5.59
N ASP A 507 -20.02 23.78 5.70
CA ASP A 507 -19.24 24.39 4.62
C ASP A 507 -17.80 23.83 4.59
N TYR A 508 -17.67 22.59 4.15
CA TYR A 508 -16.39 21.86 4.06
C TYR A 508 -15.34 22.55 3.17
N ASN A 509 -15.80 23.40 2.26
CA ASN A 509 -14.97 24.18 1.34
C ASN A 509 -14.89 25.67 1.72
N GLY A 510 -15.36 26.04 2.91
CA GLY A 510 -15.36 27.43 3.38
C GLY A 510 -13.97 27.95 3.75
N THR A 511 -13.87 29.27 3.88
CA THR A 511 -12.67 29.96 4.36
C THR A 511 -13.00 30.87 5.56
N ASN A 512 -13.95 30.45 6.39
CA ASN A 512 -14.38 31.22 7.56
C ASN A 512 -13.18 31.47 8.49
N SER A 513 -12.88 32.75 8.74
CA SER A 513 -11.71 33.17 9.52
C SER A 513 -11.74 32.66 10.95
N THR A 514 -12.93 32.46 11.53
CA THR A 514 -13.07 31.87 12.87
C THR A 514 -12.62 30.42 12.89
N PHE A 515 -13.02 29.62 11.90
CA PHE A 515 -12.66 28.20 11.84
C PHE A 515 -11.17 28.02 11.52
N LEU A 516 -10.63 28.84 10.63
CA LEU A 516 -9.19 28.86 10.34
C LEU A 516 -8.38 29.27 11.58
N ALA A 517 -8.85 30.25 12.35
CA ALA A 517 -8.22 30.64 13.61
C ALA A 517 -8.23 29.51 14.65
N GLN A 518 -9.31 28.72 14.73
CA GLN A 518 -9.38 27.53 15.60
C GLN A 518 -8.38 26.45 15.16
N ASN A 519 -8.24 26.20 13.86
CA ASN A 519 -7.26 25.26 13.32
C ASN A 519 -5.82 25.73 13.64
N LYS A 520 -5.49 27.01 13.36
CA LYS A 520 -4.19 27.60 13.75
C LYS A 520 -3.90 27.50 15.25
N LEU A 521 -4.93 27.68 16.09
CA LEU A 521 -4.79 27.55 17.54
C LEU A 521 -4.43 26.12 17.95
N SER A 522 -5.03 25.12 17.32
CA SER A 522 -4.66 23.70 17.49
C SER A 522 -3.20 23.47 17.11
N ALA A 523 -2.80 23.91 15.91
CA ALA A 523 -1.44 23.78 15.39
C ALA A 523 -0.40 24.40 16.35
N ALA A 524 -0.68 25.61 16.83
CA ALA A 524 0.20 26.30 17.76
C ALA A 524 0.38 25.55 19.07
N ILE A 525 -0.70 24.95 19.60
CA ILE A 525 -0.62 24.12 20.80
C ILE A 525 0.18 22.85 20.52
N VAL A 526 -0.17 22.08 19.50
CA VAL A 526 0.48 20.79 19.18
C VAL A 526 1.98 20.97 18.91
N LEU A 527 2.37 21.91 18.05
CA LEU A 527 3.75 22.08 17.61
C LEU A 527 4.66 22.74 18.66
N THR A 528 4.10 23.46 19.64
CA THR A 528 4.88 24.03 20.75
C THR A 528 4.81 23.20 22.04
N SER A 529 3.95 22.19 22.11
CA SER A 529 3.89 21.28 23.25
C SER A 529 5.15 20.41 23.36
N GLN A 530 5.46 19.98 24.57
CA GLN A 530 6.40 18.89 24.79
C GLN A 530 5.85 17.57 24.21
N GLY A 531 6.73 16.61 23.97
CA GLY A 531 6.38 15.30 23.39
C GLY A 531 6.57 15.25 21.88
N ILE A 532 5.89 14.32 21.22
CA ILE A 532 6.02 14.02 19.79
C ILE A 532 4.81 14.62 19.06
N PRO A 533 4.96 15.69 18.27
CA PRO A 533 3.86 16.23 17.48
C PRO A 533 3.50 15.31 16.32
N PHE A 534 2.19 15.10 16.16
CA PHE A 534 1.59 14.27 15.13
C PHE A 534 0.39 14.98 14.54
N TYR A 535 0.22 14.89 13.22
CA TYR A 535 -0.96 15.39 12.53
C TYR A 535 -1.28 14.57 11.28
N LEU A 536 -2.58 14.49 10.99
CA LEU A 536 -3.10 13.88 9.78
C LEU A 536 -2.66 14.69 8.55
N ALA A 537 -2.27 14.00 7.48
CA ALA A 537 -1.93 14.62 6.22
C ALA A 537 -3.03 15.55 5.72
N GLY A 538 -2.68 16.80 5.47
CA GLY A 538 -3.54 17.82 4.91
C GLY A 538 -4.32 18.67 5.90
N GLU A 539 -4.15 18.45 7.20
CA GLU A 539 -4.72 19.33 8.23
C GLU A 539 -4.28 20.80 8.06
N GLU A 540 -3.05 21.00 7.62
CA GLU A 540 -2.44 22.30 7.36
C GLU A 540 -3.03 23.02 6.13
N PHE A 541 -3.78 22.31 5.28
CA PHE A 541 -4.61 22.89 4.22
C PHE A 541 -6.09 22.50 4.40
N ALA A 542 -6.50 22.35 5.66
CA ALA A 542 -7.88 22.12 6.06
C ALA A 542 -8.52 20.91 5.36
N ARG A 543 -7.85 19.74 5.34
CA ARG A 543 -8.38 18.51 4.76
C ARG A 543 -9.78 18.23 5.28
N THR A 544 -10.68 17.91 4.35
CA THR A 544 -12.04 17.51 4.65
C THR A 544 -12.30 16.12 4.10
N LYS A 545 -13.07 15.33 4.84
CA LYS A 545 -13.66 14.07 4.40
C LYS A 545 -15.18 14.21 4.30
N ASN A 546 -15.66 15.44 4.08
CA ASN A 546 -17.07 15.81 3.99
C ASN A 546 -17.92 15.36 5.19
N GLY A 547 -17.32 15.33 6.38
CA GLY A 547 -17.98 14.90 7.61
C GLY A 547 -18.09 13.38 7.79
N ASP A 548 -17.45 12.60 6.93
CA ASP A 548 -17.28 11.17 7.15
C ASP A 548 -16.27 10.94 8.30
N HIS A 549 -16.77 10.39 9.39
CA HIS A 549 -16.00 10.14 10.60
C HIS A 549 -15.36 8.74 10.64
N ASN A 550 -15.68 7.85 9.69
CA ASN A 550 -15.07 6.53 9.62
C ASN A 550 -14.96 6.07 8.17
N SER A 551 -14.04 6.71 7.47
CA SER A 551 -13.87 6.62 6.03
C SER A 551 -13.02 5.43 5.59
N TYR A 552 -12.90 4.40 6.42
CA TYR A 552 -11.99 3.27 6.19
C TYR A 552 -12.16 2.59 4.85
N LYS A 553 -13.38 2.58 4.31
CA LYS A 553 -13.73 2.02 3.00
C LYS A 553 -14.44 3.01 2.07
N SER A 554 -14.44 4.28 2.44
CA SER A 554 -15.08 5.33 1.65
C SER A 554 -14.25 5.62 0.41
N SER A 555 -14.89 6.10 -0.65
CA SER A 555 -14.25 6.31 -1.96
C SER A 555 -13.06 7.26 -1.93
N ASP A 556 -12.25 7.22 -2.99
CA ASP A 556 -11.14 8.17 -3.19
C ASP A 556 -11.58 9.63 -3.07
N SER A 557 -12.77 9.98 -3.56
CA SER A 557 -13.30 11.35 -3.44
C SER A 557 -13.49 11.84 -1.99
N VAL A 558 -13.62 10.93 -1.03
CA VAL A 558 -13.68 11.22 0.40
C VAL A 558 -12.28 11.29 1.01
N ASN A 559 -11.42 10.33 0.68
CA ASN A 559 -10.12 10.17 1.37
C ASN A 559 -8.95 10.92 0.73
N GLN A 560 -8.94 11.14 -0.59
CA GLN A 560 -7.81 11.72 -1.32
C GLN A 560 -7.33 13.06 -0.73
N LEU A 561 -6.03 13.32 -0.85
CA LEU A 561 -5.51 14.67 -0.65
C LEU A 561 -5.86 15.55 -1.86
N ASP A 562 -6.78 16.50 -1.66
CA ASP A 562 -7.04 17.54 -2.65
C ASP A 562 -5.94 18.62 -2.58
N TRP A 563 -4.92 18.45 -3.43
CA TRP A 563 -3.77 19.34 -3.49
C TRP A 563 -4.11 20.77 -3.92
N THR A 564 -5.28 21.02 -4.52
CA THR A 564 -5.71 22.39 -4.84
C THR A 564 -5.96 23.24 -3.58
N ARG A 565 -6.20 22.58 -2.45
CA ARG A 565 -6.38 23.22 -1.15
C ARG A 565 -5.13 23.91 -0.63
N VAL A 566 -3.93 23.47 -1.05
CA VAL A 566 -2.67 24.10 -0.65
C VAL A 566 -2.67 25.59 -1.00
N SER A 567 -3.10 25.94 -2.22
CA SER A 567 -3.23 27.33 -2.66
C SER A 567 -4.36 28.06 -1.94
N LYS A 568 -5.51 27.41 -1.80
CA LYS A 568 -6.70 28.00 -1.19
C LYS A 568 -6.50 28.38 0.27
N TYR A 569 -5.77 27.54 1.01
CA TYR A 569 -5.49 27.71 2.43
C TYR A 569 -4.02 28.06 2.69
N LYS A 570 -3.36 28.73 1.74
CA LYS A 570 -1.92 29.05 1.81
C LYS A 570 -1.49 29.68 3.13
N ASN A 571 -2.30 30.58 3.68
CA ASN A 571 -2.00 31.22 4.96
C ASN A 571 -2.02 30.24 6.16
N LEU A 572 -2.84 29.19 6.12
CA LEU A 572 -2.81 28.10 7.10
C LEU A 572 -1.56 27.24 6.91
N VAL A 573 -1.25 26.87 5.66
CA VAL A 573 -0.04 26.10 5.30
C VAL A 573 1.23 26.81 5.79
N ASP A 574 1.39 28.09 5.44
CA ASP A 574 2.53 28.91 5.87
C ASP A 574 2.62 29.02 7.40
N TYR A 575 1.47 29.01 8.08
CA TYR A 575 1.41 29.06 9.54
C TYR A 575 1.87 27.76 10.21
N TYR A 576 1.52 26.59 9.66
CA TYR A 576 2.09 25.31 10.13
C TYR A 576 3.60 25.26 9.89
N LYS A 577 4.03 25.63 8.68
CA LYS A 577 5.45 25.72 8.31
C LYS A 577 6.26 26.58 9.28
N GLY A 578 5.77 27.77 9.59
CA GLY A 578 6.44 28.66 10.53
C GLY A 578 6.50 28.10 11.96
N LEU A 579 5.46 27.40 12.42
CA LEU A 579 5.46 26.74 13.73
C LEU A 579 6.44 25.57 13.80
N MET A 580 6.59 24.77 12.74
CA MET A 580 7.62 23.73 12.67
C MET A 580 9.03 24.31 12.69
N LYS A 581 9.26 25.45 12.04
CA LYS A 581 10.52 26.20 12.12
C LYS A 581 10.80 26.71 13.55
N ILE A 582 9.80 27.28 14.22
CA ILE A 582 9.89 27.66 15.64
C ILE A 582 10.26 26.44 16.49
N ARG A 583 9.53 25.33 16.32
CA ARG A 583 9.74 24.11 17.07
C ARG A 583 11.17 23.62 16.90
N SER A 584 11.67 23.51 15.67
CA SER A 584 13.02 23.01 15.34
C SER A 584 14.16 23.96 15.76
N SER A 585 13.87 25.25 15.95
CA SER A 585 14.86 26.27 16.37
C SER A 585 15.06 26.38 17.89
N TYR A 586 14.20 25.74 18.69
CA TYR A 586 14.24 25.87 20.14
C TYR A 586 14.20 24.50 20.85
N SER A 587 15.39 24.03 21.27
CA SER A 587 15.57 22.70 21.87
C SER A 587 14.66 22.42 23.09
N PRO A 588 14.32 23.39 23.95
CA PRO A 588 13.42 23.13 25.06
C PRO A 588 12.02 22.66 24.68
N PHE A 589 11.52 22.90 23.45
CA PHE A 589 10.23 22.32 22.99
C PHE A 589 10.31 20.82 22.70
N ARG A 590 11.53 20.28 22.59
CA ARG A 590 11.82 18.92 22.11
C ARG A 590 12.61 18.11 23.13
N ALA A 591 12.50 18.45 24.42
CA ALA A 591 13.10 17.66 25.47
C ALA A 591 12.41 16.28 25.55
N ALA A 592 13.21 15.21 25.51
CA ALA A 592 12.70 13.85 25.67
C ALA A 592 12.43 13.50 27.15
N ASP A 593 13.15 14.15 28.05
CA ASP A 593 13.04 13.99 29.49
C ASP A 593 12.28 15.15 30.14
N SER A 594 12.16 15.11 31.47
CA SER A 594 11.43 16.14 32.23
C SER A 594 12.23 17.43 32.47
N SER A 595 13.40 17.63 31.85
CA SER A 595 14.24 18.82 32.07
C SER A 595 13.52 20.12 31.73
N ALA A 596 12.88 20.18 30.56
CA ALA A 596 12.08 21.33 30.11
C ALA A 596 10.85 21.58 31.00
N ILE A 597 10.32 20.53 31.66
CA ILE A 597 9.18 20.65 32.56
C ILE A 597 9.52 21.53 33.76
N ASN A 598 10.72 21.36 34.30
CA ASN A 598 11.18 22.08 35.49
C ASN A 598 11.50 23.56 35.22
N THR A 599 11.60 23.95 33.95
CA THR A 599 11.88 25.33 33.53
C THR A 599 10.70 25.99 32.82
N THR A 600 9.52 25.36 32.90
CA THR A 600 8.27 25.86 32.31
C THR A 600 7.32 26.38 33.38
N TYR A 601 6.82 27.60 33.21
CA TYR A 601 6.00 28.32 34.19
C TYR A 601 4.66 28.73 33.57
N PHE A 602 3.58 28.09 34.00
CA PHE A 602 2.24 28.33 33.46
C PHE A 602 1.56 29.58 33.98
N THR A 603 0.82 30.21 33.07
CA THR A 603 -0.07 31.32 33.32
C THR A 603 -1.45 31.04 32.74
N GLU A 604 -2.46 31.66 33.35
CA GLU A 604 -3.86 31.48 33.01
C GLU A 604 -4.65 32.73 33.40
N ASN A 605 -5.51 33.19 32.50
CA ASN A 605 -6.54 34.19 32.73
C ASN A 605 -7.81 33.76 31.98
N GLY A 606 -8.56 32.84 32.59
CA GLY A 606 -9.79 32.29 32.03
C GLY A 606 -9.56 31.56 30.71
N SER A 607 -10.03 32.15 29.61
CA SER A 607 -9.89 31.64 28.24
C SER A 607 -8.46 31.68 27.69
N ALA A 608 -7.59 32.48 28.29
CA ALA A 608 -6.20 32.58 27.87
C ALA A 608 -5.29 31.77 28.78
N ILE A 609 -4.53 30.84 28.20
CA ILE A 609 -3.53 30.03 28.91
C ILE A 609 -2.19 30.17 28.20
N GLY A 610 -1.12 29.83 28.89
CA GLY A 610 0.19 29.82 28.27
C GLY A 610 1.27 29.46 29.26
N TYR A 611 2.50 29.52 28.80
CA TYR A 611 3.66 29.28 29.64
C TYR A 611 4.87 30.05 29.15
N THR A 612 5.79 30.32 30.08
CA THR A 612 7.14 30.76 29.78
C THR A 612 8.08 29.57 29.99
N ILE A 613 9.01 29.33 29.07
CA ILE A 613 9.99 28.26 29.14
C ILE A 613 11.40 28.82 28.98
N GLN A 614 12.30 28.46 29.90
CA GLN A 614 13.70 28.90 29.89
C GLN A 614 14.60 27.83 29.28
N ASN A 615 15.52 28.26 28.41
CA ASN A 615 16.51 27.40 27.79
C ASN A 615 17.68 27.14 28.74
N THR A 616 17.69 25.95 29.33
CA THR A 616 18.77 25.45 30.19
C THR A 616 19.55 24.33 29.52
N THR A 617 19.34 24.12 28.22
CA THR A 617 20.03 23.07 27.45
C THR A 617 21.48 23.48 27.16
N SER A 618 22.28 22.52 26.70
CA SER A 618 23.63 22.79 26.21
C SER A 618 23.69 23.77 25.02
N ASN A 619 22.57 24.00 24.32
CA ASN A 619 22.47 24.91 23.18
C ASN A 619 22.06 26.35 23.56
N ALA A 620 21.86 26.65 24.85
CA ALA A 620 21.33 27.94 25.31
C ALA A 620 22.13 29.18 24.83
N SER A 621 23.41 29.04 24.51
CA SER A 621 24.25 30.12 23.95
C SER A 621 24.03 30.37 22.45
N LYS A 622 23.45 29.41 21.71
CA LYS A 622 23.23 29.43 20.25
C LYS A 622 21.76 29.51 19.86
N GLU A 623 20.86 29.33 20.82
CA GLU A 623 19.42 29.40 20.64
C GLU A 623 18.83 30.59 21.43
N TRP A 624 17.53 30.81 21.28
CA TRP A 624 16.77 31.71 22.13
C TRP A 624 16.94 31.34 23.62
N GLY A 625 16.92 32.34 24.50
CA GLY A 625 17.12 32.16 25.93
C GLY A 625 15.84 31.86 26.70
N THR A 626 14.79 32.64 26.47
CA THR A 626 13.47 32.44 27.07
C THR A 626 12.41 32.63 26.00
N VAL A 627 11.42 31.73 25.98
CA VAL A 627 10.28 31.78 25.06
C VAL A 627 8.98 31.76 25.87
N ALA A 628 7.98 32.51 25.45
CA ALA A 628 6.62 32.39 25.96
C ALA A 628 5.67 31.95 24.85
N VAL A 629 4.77 31.02 25.17
CA VAL A 629 3.68 30.59 24.29
C VAL A 629 2.37 30.93 24.98
N LEU A 630 1.54 31.71 24.30
CA LEU A 630 0.28 32.22 24.83
C LEU A 630 -0.84 31.89 23.85
N THR A 631 -1.96 31.39 24.35
CA THR A 631 -3.14 31.05 23.55
C THR A 631 -4.37 31.71 24.16
N ASN A 632 -5.29 32.18 23.33
CA ASN A 632 -6.56 32.75 23.75
C ASN A 632 -7.69 32.20 22.89
N ASN A 633 -8.57 31.39 23.48
CA ASN A 633 -9.70 30.80 22.75
C ASN A 633 -10.95 31.69 22.71
N SER A 634 -10.97 32.83 23.42
CA SER A 634 -12.17 33.68 23.47
C SER A 634 -12.31 34.60 22.28
N SER A 635 -13.52 35.12 22.07
CA SER A 635 -13.84 36.12 21.04
C SER A 635 -13.38 37.55 21.36
N SER A 636 -12.62 37.73 22.43
CA SER A 636 -12.09 39.02 22.87
C SER A 636 -10.63 38.89 23.28
N ASP A 637 -9.89 39.98 23.19
CA ASP A 637 -8.51 40.01 23.66
C ASP A 637 -8.40 39.74 25.15
N LYS A 638 -7.30 39.12 25.57
CA LYS A 638 -7.04 38.79 26.97
C LYS A 638 -5.61 39.14 27.36
N SER A 639 -5.48 39.92 28.44
CA SER A 639 -4.19 40.19 29.05
C SER A 639 -3.75 39.01 29.92
N VAL A 640 -2.52 38.52 29.71
CA VAL A 640 -1.94 37.39 30.43
C VAL A 640 -0.64 37.82 31.10
N ALA A 641 -0.57 37.66 32.41
CA ALA A 641 0.65 37.95 33.18
C ALA A 641 1.65 36.79 33.04
N LEU A 642 2.84 37.05 32.50
CA LEU A 642 3.90 36.05 32.35
C LEU A 642 4.48 35.66 33.72
N LYS A 643 5.03 34.44 33.81
CA LYS A 643 5.67 33.93 35.04
C LYS A 643 7.04 33.35 34.72
N SER A 644 7.96 33.42 35.69
CA SER A 644 9.23 32.70 35.66
C SER A 644 9.75 32.47 37.08
N SER A 645 10.79 31.65 37.26
CA SER A 645 11.50 31.52 38.54
C SER A 645 12.41 32.70 38.89
N GLY A 646 12.68 33.59 37.93
CA GLY A 646 13.58 34.74 38.10
C GLY A 646 12.99 36.04 37.53
N THR A 647 13.88 36.94 37.08
CA THR A 647 13.47 38.18 36.43
C THR A 647 13.02 37.89 35.00
N LEU A 648 11.78 38.26 34.67
CA LEU A 648 11.26 38.18 33.31
C LEU A 648 11.95 39.20 32.39
N PRO A 649 12.14 38.86 31.10
CA PRO A 649 12.49 39.84 30.08
C PRO A 649 11.52 41.02 30.06
N THR A 650 12.06 42.23 29.90
CA THR A 650 11.26 43.46 29.81
C THR A 650 10.79 43.77 28.40
N SER A 651 11.36 43.11 27.38
CA SER A 651 11.03 43.27 25.97
C SER A 651 11.07 41.92 25.23
N TRP A 652 10.05 41.68 24.42
CA TRP A 652 9.86 40.43 23.69
C TRP A 652 9.67 40.67 22.19
N VAL A 653 10.31 39.84 21.36
CA VAL A 653 10.05 39.76 19.93
C VAL A 653 8.92 38.77 19.68
N VAL A 654 7.93 39.17 18.89
CA VAL A 654 6.84 38.28 18.45
C VAL A 654 7.31 37.51 17.23
N VAL A 655 7.27 36.18 17.29
CA VAL A 655 7.67 35.30 16.17
C VAL A 655 6.49 34.47 15.64
N ALA A 656 5.40 34.40 16.40
CA ALA A 656 4.09 33.98 15.91
C ALA A 656 2.97 34.84 16.50
N ASN A 657 1.93 35.12 15.72
CA ASN A 657 0.69 35.79 16.12
C ASN A 657 -0.52 35.09 15.47
N GLY A 658 -1.73 35.65 15.53
CA GLY A 658 -2.92 35.01 14.94
C GLY A 658 -2.90 34.83 13.40
N ASP A 659 -1.98 35.50 12.71
CA ASP A 659 -1.88 35.45 11.24
C ASP A 659 -0.66 34.66 10.76
N LYS A 660 0.54 34.99 11.26
CA LYS A 660 1.83 34.49 10.78
C LYS A 660 2.63 33.80 11.89
N SER A 661 3.51 32.90 11.50
CA SER A 661 4.47 32.23 12.37
C SER A 661 5.81 32.05 11.64
N GLY A 662 6.91 31.94 12.38
CA GLY A 662 8.23 31.70 11.83
C GLY A 662 9.34 32.07 12.80
N VAL A 663 10.54 32.28 12.28
CA VAL A 663 11.71 32.72 13.08
C VAL A 663 12.05 34.20 12.87
N GLU A 664 11.27 34.89 12.05
CA GLU A 664 11.41 36.32 11.78
C GLU A 664 10.65 37.18 12.80
N SER A 665 11.07 38.42 12.98
CA SER A 665 10.37 39.36 13.85
C SER A 665 9.07 39.84 13.19
N LEU A 666 7.95 39.67 13.90
CA LEU A 666 6.63 40.20 13.55
C LEU A 666 6.30 41.48 14.35
N GLY A 667 7.27 42.02 15.07
CA GLY A 667 7.12 43.15 15.99
C GLY A 667 7.58 42.82 17.41
N THR A 668 7.33 43.75 18.34
CA THR A 668 7.77 43.64 19.74
C THR A 668 6.66 44.00 20.72
N VAL A 669 6.65 43.34 21.88
CA VAL A 669 5.81 43.69 23.03
C VAL A 669 6.68 43.91 24.26
N SER A 670 6.23 44.77 25.20
CA SER A 670 7.01 45.14 26.39
C SER A 670 6.25 44.83 27.67
N GLY A 671 7.00 44.60 28.75
CA GLY A 671 6.48 44.36 30.09
C GLY A 671 6.28 42.87 30.42
N THR A 672 5.68 42.63 31.59
CA THR A 672 5.45 41.29 32.15
C THR A 672 4.02 40.80 31.96
N SER A 673 3.19 41.54 31.23
CA SER A 673 1.81 41.15 30.87
C SER A 673 1.60 41.46 29.40
N VAL A 674 1.03 40.49 28.66
CA VAL A 674 0.86 40.59 27.21
C VAL A 674 -0.61 40.45 26.86
N ASN A 675 -1.11 41.32 25.98
CA ASN A 675 -2.45 41.20 25.43
C ASN A 675 -2.46 40.22 24.26
N VAL A 676 -3.14 39.08 24.43
CA VAL A 676 -3.26 38.02 23.42
C VAL A 676 -4.56 38.25 22.64
N PRO A 677 -4.49 38.45 21.31
CA PRO A 677 -5.69 38.70 20.50
C PRO A 677 -6.72 37.58 20.59
N ALA A 678 -7.99 37.91 20.36
CA ALA A 678 -9.07 36.93 20.28
C ALA A 678 -8.75 35.74 19.35
N ARG A 679 -9.10 34.52 19.77
CA ARG A 679 -8.97 33.26 18.99
C ARG A 679 -7.60 33.07 18.35
N SER A 680 -6.51 33.36 19.07
CA SER A 680 -5.16 33.36 18.50
C SER A 680 -4.13 32.75 19.44
N ALA A 681 -2.95 32.48 18.88
CA ALA A 681 -1.76 32.16 19.63
C ALA A 681 -0.68 33.23 19.41
N MET A 682 0.20 33.40 20.38
CA MET A 682 1.42 34.19 20.27
C MET A 682 2.61 33.38 20.75
N VAL A 683 3.72 33.43 20.01
CA VAL A 683 5.02 32.94 20.47
C VAL A 683 5.96 34.13 20.57
N LEU A 684 6.52 34.31 21.75
CA LEU A 684 7.34 35.45 22.14
C LEU A 684 8.75 34.98 22.51
N VAL A 685 9.75 35.74 22.08
CA VAL A 685 11.16 35.45 22.35
C VAL A 685 11.78 36.61 23.12
N ASP A 686 12.60 36.32 24.13
CA ASP A 686 13.41 37.34 24.80
C ASP A 686 14.28 38.10 23.78
N SER A 687 14.02 39.40 23.64
CA SER A 687 14.67 40.25 22.63
C SER A 687 16.19 40.27 22.75
N SER A 688 16.74 40.09 23.96
CA SER A 688 18.19 40.05 24.18
C SER A 688 18.86 38.82 23.57
N THR A 689 18.07 37.80 23.24
CA THR A 689 18.54 36.50 22.72
C THR A 689 18.01 36.19 21.33
N PHE A 690 17.11 37.02 20.79
CA PHE A 690 16.47 36.77 19.49
C PHE A 690 17.49 36.56 18.35
N GLY A 691 18.54 37.37 18.31
CA GLY A 691 19.59 37.29 17.27
C GLY A 691 20.59 36.15 17.43
N ARG A 692 20.38 35.19 18.34
CA ARG A 692 21.30 34.04 18.54
C ARG A 692 21.14 32.95 17.49
N LEU A 693 19.95 32.80 16.91
CA LEU A 693 19.74 31.79 15.88
C LEU A 693 20.62 32.11 14.67
N ALA A 694 21.38 31.10 14.23
CA ALA A 694 21.97 31.14 12.91
C ALA A 694 20.84 31.15 11.85
N PRO A 695 21.06 31.76 10.67
CA PRO A 695 20.19 31.53 9.52
C PRO A 695 20.00 30.01 9.31
N ASP A 696 18.80 29.62 8.87
CA ASP A 696 18.47 28.22 8.55
C ASP A 696 19.61 27.59 7.73
N ALA A 697 19.99 26.34 8.04
CA ALA A 697 20.96 25.60 7.24
C ALA A 697 20.48 25.60 5.78
N ASP A 698 21.25 26.23 4.89
CA ASP A 698 20.89 26.46 3.49
C ASP A 698 20.29 25.20 2.86
N TYR A 699 19.01 25.23 2.48
CA TYR A 699 18.49 24.27 1.52
C TYR A 699 19.23 24.50 0.21
N LYS A 700 19.75 23.42 -0.36
CA LYS A 700 20.40 23.45 -1.67
C LYS A 700 19.46 22.88 -2.71
N THR A 701 19.57 23.38 -3.93
CA THR A 701 18.77 22.95 -5.06
C THR A 701 19.48 21.83 -5.79
N ILE A 702 18.80 20.71 -5.99
CA ILE A 702 19.22 19.64 -6.88
C ILE A 702 18.46 19.83 -8.18
N THR A 703 19.17 20.06 -9.27
CA THR A 703 18.61 20.21 -10.61
C THR A 703 18.95 18.96 -11.40
N VAL A 704 17.95 18.22 -11.84
CA VAL A 704 18.13 17.10 -12.78
C VAL A 704 17.71 17.57 -14.17
N LYS A 705 18.66 17.58 -15.10
CA LYS A 705 18.40 17.91 -16.50
C LYS A 705 18.43 16.64 -17.33
N HIS A 706 17.50 16.54 -18.27
CA HIS A 706 17.48 15.53 -19.31
C HIS A 706 17.69 16.25 -20.63
N ILE A 707 18.79 15.99 -21.32
CA ILE A 707 19.25 16.76 -22.48
C ILE A 707 19.47 15.83 -23.67
N GLU A 708 18.99 16.21 -24.85
CA GLU A 708 19.36 15.57 -26.10
C GLU A 708 20.82 15.94 -26.46
N LYS A 709 21.72 14.96 -26.46
CA LYS A 709 23.18 15.12 -26.59
C LYS A 709 23.59 15.75 -27.93
N SER A 710 22.88 15.42 -29.00
CA SER A 710 23.21 15.88 -30.36
C SER A 710 22.87 17.35 -30.59
N THR A 711 21.80 17.85 -29.98
CA THR A 711 21.30 19.22 -30.19
C THR A 711 21.55 20.14 -29.00
N GLY A 712 21.79 19.58 -27.82
CA GLY A 712 21.82 20.31 -26.55
C GLY A 712 20.42 20.71 -26.05
N THR A 713 19.35 20.24 -26.69
CA THR A 713 17.96 20.57 -26.31
C THR A 713 17.64 19.96 -24.95
N ILE A 714 17.16 20.77 -24.01
CA ILE A 714 16.66 20.29 -22.73
C ILE A 714 15.30 19.62 -22.98
N LEU A 715 15.24 18.30 -22.81
CA LEU A 715 14.03 17.48 -22.93
C LEU A 715 13.13 17.61 -21.70
N LYS A 716 13.75 17.63 -20.51
CA LYS A 716 13.07 17.80 -19.23
C LYS A 716 14.05 18.41 -18.23
N THR A 717 13.56 19.21 -17.31
CA THR A 717 14.32 19.64 -16.13
C THR A 717 13.43 19.52 -14.92
N THR A 718 13.91 18.85 -13.89
CA THR A 718 13.28 18.83 -12.57
C THR A 718 14.21 19.49 -11.58
N THR A 719 13.63 20.24 -10.66
CA THR A 719 14.36 20.86 -9.55
C THR A 719 13.71 20.45 -8.25
N SER A 720 14.52 19.99 -7.31
CA SER A 720 14.10 19.68 -5.96
C SER A 720 14.97 20.44 -4.96
N LYS A 721 14.42 20.77 -3.80
CA LYS A 721 15.20 21.33 -2.70
C LYS A 721 15.47 20.22 -1.69
N SER A 722 16.68 20.20 -1.15
CA SER A 722 17.08 19.31 -0.08
C SER A 722 17.89 20.07 0.97
N LYS A 723 17.76 19.68 2.23
CA LYS A 723 18.49 20.30 3.33
C LYS A 723 19.97 19.96 3.24
N ALA A 724 20.87 20.94 3.43
CA ALA A 724 22.29 20.64 3.52
C ALA A 724 22.58 19.58 4.60
N GLY A 725 23.38 18.57 4.23
CA GLY A 725 23.71 17.40 5.05
C GLY A 725 22.88 16.15 4.77
N THR A 726 21.75 16.24 4.03
CA THR A 726 21.01 15.03 3.61
C THR A 726 21.70 14.35 2.45
N THR A 727 21.45 13.06 2.23
CA THR A 727 21.84 12.41 0.98
C THR A 727 20.91 12.84 -0.15
N TYR A 728 21.30 12.58 -1.39
CA TYR A 728 20.45 12.63 -2.57
C TYR A 728 20.82 11.50 -3.51
N SER A 729 19.86 11.11 -4.35
CA SER A 729 20.07 10.23 -5.50
C SER A 729 19.16 10.68 -6.64
N THR A 730 19.59 10.46 -7.87
CA THR A 730 18.87 10.82 -9.09
C THR A 730 18.93 9.65 -10.05
N SER A 731 17.97 9.57 -10.97
CA SER A 731 17.90 8.54 -12.01
C SER A 731 17.50 9.16 -13.35
N ALA A 732 17.71 8.40 -14.43
CA ALA A 732 17.22 8.77 -15.75
C ALA A 732 15.68 8.71 -15.79
N ASP A 733 15.07 9.63 -16.52
CA ASP A 733 13.62 9.71 -16.69
C ASP A 733 13.10 8.58 -17.59
N THR A 734 12.12 7.82 -17.09
CA THR A 734 11.56 6.64 -17.77
C THR A 734 10.65 6.97 -18.95
N ASP A 735 9.95 8.10 -18.92
CA ASP A 735 9.08 8.50 -20.04
C ASP A 735 9.93 8.93 -21.24
N LEU A 736 11.06 9.60 -20.98
CA LEU A 736 12.02 9.95 -22.03
C LEU A 736 12.67 8.70 -22.65
N LEU A 737 12.82 7.60 -21.91
CA LEU A 737 13.33 6.34 -22.46
C LEU A 737 12.41 5.71 -23.51
N ALA A 738 11.16 6.18 -23.64
CA ALA A 738 10.25 5.76 -24.69
C ALA A 738 10.62 6.35 -26.07
N ASP A 739 11.15 7.57 -26.12
CA ASP A 739 11.47 8.29 -27.37
C ASP A 739 13.00 8.49 -27.55
N TYR A 740 13.79 8.22 -26.52
CA TYR A 740 15.23 8.48 -26.48
C TYR A 740 16.02 7.34 -25.83
N LEU A 741 17.28 7.18 -26.22
CA LEU A 741 18.26 6.29 -25.59
C LEU A 741 19.10 7.10 -24.62
N LEU A 742 19.25 6.65 -23.37
CA LEU A 742 20.20 7.26 -22.44
C LEU A 742 21.63 6.92 -22.88
N VAL A 743 22.45 7.93 -23.16
CA VAL A 743 23.80 7.80 -23.73
C VAL A 743 24.89 8.40 -22.85
N GLY A 744 24.54 8.97 -21.70
CA GLY A 744 25.52 9.45 -20.74
C GLY A 744 24.88 10.17 -19.56
N THR A 745 25.70 10.43 -18.55
CA THR A 745 25.34 11.24 -17.39
C THR A 745 26.54 12.12 -17.03
N ASP A 746 26.27 13.37 -16.67
CA ASP A 746 27.23 14.32 -16.11
C ASP A 746 26.76 14.79 -14.73
N GLY A 747 27.70 14.99 -13.82
CA GLY A 747 27.44 15.18 -12.40
C GLY A 747 27.39 13.88 -11.58
N VAL A 748 27.43 14.05 -10.26
CA VAL A 748 27.38 12.94 -9.31
C VAL A 748 25.91 12.56 -9.10
N THR A 749 25.53 11.33 -9.46
CA THR A 749 24.12 10.91 -9.44
C THR A 749 23.59 10.66 -8.03
N SER A 750 24.46 10.50 -7.04
CA SER A 750 24.09 10.39 -5.62
C SER A 750 25.21 10.85 -4.69
N GLY A 751 24.87 11.50 -3.58
CA GLY A 751 25.86 12.05 -2.65
C GLY A 751 25.22 12.75 -1.45
N THR A 752 26.00 13.53 -0.70
CA THR A 752 25.48 14.40 0.37
C THR A 752 25.33 15.82 -0.14
N VAL A 753 24.17 16.42 0.09
CA VAL A 753 23.82 17.78 -0.27
C VAL A 753 24.66 18.74 0.55
N SER A 754 25.60 19.45 -0.08
CA SER A 754 26.43 20.48 0.57
C SER A 754 26.38 21.81 -0.16
N GLU A 755 26.07 21.77 -1.46
CA GLU A 755 25.91 22.91 -2.36
C GLU A 755 24.82 22.62 -3.41
N ASP A 756 24.41 23.64 -4.15
CA ASP A 756 23.48 23.45 -5.28
C ASP A 756 24.11 22.50 -6.30
N THR A 757 23.40 21.42 -6.60
CA THR A 757 23.91 20.31 -7.40
C THR A 757 23.12 20.25 -8.71
N THR A 758 23.80 20.02 -9.83
CA THR A 758 23.14 19.70 -11.10
C THR A 758 23.60 18.33 -11.60
N VAL A 759 22.66 17.45 -11.90
CA VAL A 759 22.90 16.17 -12.58
C VAL A 759 22.25 16.23 -13.95
N THR A 760 22.98 15.89 -15.00
CA THR A 760 22.49 15.94 -16.37
C THR A 760 22.53 14.55 -16.99
N TYR A 761 21.37 14.00 -17.33
CA TYR A 761 21.23 12.79 -18.13
C TYR A 761 21.19 13.18 -19.61
N PHE A 762 22.05 12.57 -20.41
CA PHE A 762 22.13 12.78 -21.85
C PHE A 762 21.44 11.68 -22.61
N TYR A 763 20.67 12.09 -23.58
CA TYR A 763 19.81 11.26 -24.40
C TYR A 763 20.17 11.43 -25.87
N GLU A 764 20.15 10.36 -26.65
CA GLU A 764 20.12 10.46 -28.11
C GLU A 764 18.73 10.06 -28.56
N LYS A 765 18.17 10.83 -29.49
CA LYS A 765 16.86 10.50 -30.04
C LYS A 765 16.92 9.11 -30.64
N ASP A 766 16.05 8.25 -30.15
CA ASP A 766 15.90 6.94 -30.74
C ASP A 766 15.26 7.18 -32.11
N SER A 767 16.00 6.87 -33.18
CA SER A 767 15.51 7.06 -34.54
C SER A 767 14.36 6.12 -34.89
N THR A 768 14.05 5.17 -34.01
CA THR A 768 12.85 4.35 -34.10
C THR A 768 11.62 5.23 -33.85
N PRO A 769 10.76 5.47 -34.86
CA PRO A 769 9.59 6.31 -34.67
C PRO A 769 8.71 5.76 -33.53
N SER A 770 8.13 6.63 -32.71
CA SER A 770 7.02 6.25 -31.84
C SER A 770 5.71 6.75 -32.45
N TYR A 771 4.65 5.99 -32.24
CA TYR A 771 3.35 6.26 -32.79
C TYR A 771 2.30 6.21 -31.69
N THR A 772 1.28 7.04 -31.82
CA THR A 772 0.16 7.14 -30.89
C THR A 772 -0.90 6.12 -31.29
N LEU A 773 -1.26 5.26 -30.35
CA LEU A 773 -2.48 4.47 -30.41
C LEU A 773 -3.60 5.24 -29.73
N THR A 774 -4.66 5.57 -30.47
CA THR A 774 -5.89 6.20 -29.97
C THR A 774 -7.02 5.19 -30.03
N VAL A 775 -7.69 4.92 -28.92
CA VAL A 775 -8.87 4.03 -28.88
C VAL A 775 -10.09 4.86 -28.53
N ASN A 776 -11.04 4.93 -29.47
CA ASN A 776 -12.31 5.64 -29.30
C ASN A 776 -13.46 4.65 -29.17
N TYR A 777 -14.47 5.07 -28.41
CA TYR A 777 -15.73 4.37 -28.24
C TYR A 777 -16.84 5.28 -28.75
N VAL A 778 -17.45 4.93 -29.88
CA VAL A 778 -18.38 5.80 -30.61
C VAL A 778 -19.70 5.09 -30.90
N ASP A 779 -20.78 5.83 -31.07
CA ASP A 779 -22.04 5.28 -31.57
C ASP A 779 -22.07 5.16 -33.10
N ASN A 780 -23.20 4.70 -33.65
CA ASN A 780 -23.43 4.58 -35.09
C ASN A 780 -23.38 5.90 -35.88
N SER A 781 -23.49 7.05 -35.21
CA SER A 781 -23.34 8.38 -35.80
C SER A 781 -21.88 8.90 -35.73
N GLY A 782 -21.01 8.19 -35.02
CA GLY A 782 -19.63 8.60 -34.73
C GLY A 782 -19.50 9.50 -33.50
N ALA A 783 -20.56 9.70 -32.73
CA ALA A 783 -20.51 10.45 -31.48
C ALA A 783 -19.83 9.63 -30.39
N VAL A 784 -18.96 10.26 -29.59
CA VAL A 784 -18.23 9.60 -28.51
C VAL A 784 -19.20 9.19 -27.40
N VAL A 785 -19.19 7.92 -27.01
CA VAL A 785 -20.06 7.35 -25.95
C VAL A 785 -19.30 6.97 -24.68
N ALA A 786 -17.96 6.91 -24.72
CA ALA A 786 -17.09 6.78 -23.55
C ALA A 786 -15.73 7.46 -23.77
N ALA A 787 -14.95 7.68 -22.71
CA ALA A 787 -13.70 8.42 -22.77
C ALA A 787 -12.65 7.75 -23.69
N THR A 788 -12.04 8.55 -24.57
CA THR A 788 -10.93 8.11 -25.45
C THR A 788 -9.68 7.75 -24.65
N LYS A 789 -9.02 6.64 -25.01
CA LYS A 789 -7.73 6.21 -24.44
C LYS A 789 -6.59 6.46 -25.42
N THR A 790 -5.42 6.88 -24.93
CA THR A 790 -4.22 7.11 -25.76
C THR A 790 -2.96 6.49 -25.15
N SER A 791 -2.06 6.01 -25.99
CA SER A 791 -0.76 5.45 -25.58
C SER A 791 0.31 5.67 -26.65
N LYS A 792 1.54 5.96 -26.26
CA LYS A 792 2.70 6.03 -27.18
C LYS A 792 3.42 4.70 -27.20
N ILE A 793 3.61 4.13 -28.39
CA ILE A 793 4.26 2.82 -28.57
C ILE A 793 5.32 2.95 -29.68
N LYS A 794 6.47 2.29 -29.49
CA LYS A 794 7.55 2.27 -30.51
C LYS A 794 7.10 1.54 -31.79
N SER A 795 7.53 2.06 -32.93
CA SER A 795 7.37 1.43 -34.24
C SER A 795 7.89 0.00 -34.23
N GLY A 796 7.13 -0.93 -34.80
CA GLY A 796 7.48 -2.34 -34.85
C GLY A 796 7.09 -3.14 -33.61
N LYS A 797 6.50 -2.52 -32.58
CA LYS A 797 5.93 -3.24 -31.42
C LYS A 797 4.48 -3.60 -31.65
N SER A 798 4.08 -4.75 -31.12
CA SER A 798 2.68 -5.18 -31.14
C SER A 798 1.82 -4.34 -30.20
N TYR A 799 0.57 -4.11 -30.57
CA TYR A 799 -0.47 -3.51 -29.74
C TYR A 799 -1.77 -4.30 -29.84
N THR A 800 -2.59 -4.18 -28.81
CA THR A 800 -3.99 -4.64 -28.80
C THR A 800 -4.82 -3.54 -28.17
N ALA A 801 -5.85 -3.07 -28.87
CA ALA A 801 -6.81 -2.10 -28.39
C ALA A 801 -7.83 -2.78 -27.47
N THR A 802 -8.22 -2.09 -26.40
CA THR A 802 -9.16 -2.62 -25.40
C THR A 802 -10.59 -2.21 -25.70
N VAL A 803 -11.51 -3.18 -25.75
CA VAL A 803 -12.96 -2.95 -25.77
C VAL A 803 -13.41 -2.60 -24.35
N ASP A 804 -14.22 -1.55 -24.21
CA ASP A 804 -14.82 -1.17 -22.93
C ASP A 804 -16.30 -1.54 -22.88
N ASP A 805 -16.78 -1.72 -21.66
CA ASP A 805 -18.19 -1.93 -21.36
C ASP A 805 -18.85 -0.58 -21.04
N ILE A 806 -19.94 -0.26 -21.75
CA ILE A 806 -20.52 1.09 -21.79
C ILE A 806 -22.01 1.00 -21.48
N ASP A 807 -22.44 1.64 -20.39
CA ASP A 807 -23.82 1.52 -19.95
C ASP A 807 -24.82 2.12 -20.96
N GLY A 808 -25.90 1.41 -21.24
CA GLY A 808 -26.90 1.75 -22.26
C GLY A 808 -26.52 1.39 -23.71
N TYR A 809 -25.32 0.84 -23.93
CA TYR A 809 -24.79 0.51 -25.25
C TYR A 809 -24.29 -0.94 -25.32
N GLU A 810 -24.37 -1.55 -26.49
CA GLU A 810 -23.74 -2.83 -26.81
C GLU A 810 -22.76 -2.63 -27.97
N LEU A 811 -21.65 -3.38 -27.97
CA LEU A 811 -20.71 -3.34 -29.08
C LEU A 811 -21.42 -3.79 -30.37
N ASP A 812 -21.31 -2.98 -31.42
CA ASP A 812 -21.79 -3.35 -32.74
C ASP A 812 -20.82 -4.35 -33.38
N THR A 813 -21.09 -5.63 -33.20
CA THR A 813 -20.25 -6.72 -33.73
C THR A 813 -20.22 -6.79 -35.25
N GLU A 814 -21.11 -6.07 -35.95
CA GLU A 814 -21.07 -5.91 -37.41
C GLU A 814 -20.10 -4.81 -37.87
N LYS A 815 -19.54 -4.04 -36.94
CA LYS A 815 -18.65 -2.89 -37.21
C LYS A 815 -17.35 -2.95 -36.42
N LEU A 816 -16.79 -4.15 -36.30
CA LEU A 816 -15.55 -4.35 -35.56
C LEU A 816 -14.34 -3.79 -36.31
N PRO A 817 -13.46 -3.04 -35.63
CA PRO A 817 -12.28 -2.46 -36.26
C PRO A 817 -11.24 -3.54 -36.59
N ALA A 818 -10.88 -3.62 -37.86
CA ALA A 818 -9.83 -4.50 -38.38
C ALA A 818 -8.45 -4.27 -37.74
N ASN A 819 -8.22 -3.04 -37.27
CA ASN A 819 -6.98 -2.56 -36.68
C ASN A 819 -7.02 -2.55 -35.14
N ALA A 820 -7.90 -3.31 -34.49
CA ALA A 820 -7.90 -3.39 -33.02
C ALA A 820 -6.73 -4.21 -32.44
N GLY A 821 -5.85 -4.76 -33.26
CA GLY A 821 -4.57 -5.29 -32.83
C GLY A 821 -3.62 -5.43 -34.02
N GLY A 822 -2.31 -5.39 -33.77
CA GLY A 822 -1.32 -5.51 -34.83
C GLY A 822 0.04 -4.96 -34.42
N ILE A 823 0.90 -4.69 -35.41
CA ILE A 823 2.20 -4.03 -35.19
C ILE A 823 2.03 -2.54 -35.46
N LEU A 824 2.37 -1.69 -34.49
CA LEU A 824 2.25 -0.25 -34.65
C LEU A 824 3.37 0.26 -35.55
N THR A 825 3.02 0.85 -36.68
CA THR A 825 3.97 1.39 -37.69
C THR A 825 3.59 2.80 -38.16
N ALA A 826 2.49 3.34 -37.65
CA ALA A 826 2.01 4.71 -37.83
C ALA A 826 1.04 5.05 -36.67
N ASP A 827 0.76 6.34 -36.45
CA ASP A 827 -0.32 6.76 -35.54
C ASP A 827 -1.59 6.04 -35.96
N THR A 828 -2.20 5.33 -35.01
CA THR A 828 -3.31 4.44 -35.29
C THR A 828 -4.49 4.78 -34.39
N THR A 829 -5.64 5.00 -35.02
CA THR A 829 -6.90 5.19 -34.32
C THR A 829 -7.78 3.96 -34.50
N VAL A 830 -8.21 3.38 -33.38
CA VAL A 830 -9.14 2.26 -33.33
C VAL A 830 -10.48 2.79 -32.83
N ASN A 831 -11.54 2.60 -33.61
CA ASN A 831 -12.89 2.99 -33.22
C ASN A 831 -13.71 1.72 -32.96
N PHE A 832 -14.13 1.50 -31.72
CA PHE A 832 -15.17 0.53 -31.42
C PHE A 832 -16.53 1.23 -31.53
N VAL A 833 -17.40 0.69 -32.38
CA VAL A 833 -18.73 1.24 -32.64
C VAL A 833 -19.76 0.53 -31.76
N TYR A 834 -20.66 1.29 -31.16
CA TYR A 834 -21.68 0.79 -30.25
C TYR A 834 -23.09 1.14 -30.73
N LYS A 835 -24.05 0.26 -30.40
CA LYS A 835 -25.49 0.43 -30.61
C LYS A 835 -26.16 0.69 -29.26
N ALA A 836 -27.11 1.64 -29.22
CA ALA A 836 -27.92 1.84 -28.01
C ALA A 836 -28.88 0.65 -27.82
N VAL A 837 -28.99 0.14 -26.60
CA VAL A 837 -29.87 -1.00 -26.27
C VAL A 837 -31.22 -0.47 -25.75
N THR A 838 -32.33 -1.00 -26.25
CA THR A 838 -33.68 -0.56 -25.81
C THR A 838 -34.02 -1.20 -24.45
N ALA A 839 -34.45 -0.37 -23.48
CA ALA A 839 -34.83 -0.65 -22.09
C ALA A 839 -34.82 -2.14 -21.65
N GLN A 840 -33.80 -2.52 -20.88
CA GLN A 840 -33.77 -3.82 -20.19
C GLN A 840 -34.64 -3.78 -18.94
N ASN A 841 -35.48 -4.80 -18.75
CA ASN A 841 -36.26 -4.99 -17.54
C ASN A 841 -35.48 -5.84 -16.54
N LEU A 842 -35.38 -5.38 -15.30
CA LEU A 842 -34.84 -6.12 -14.17
C LEU A 842 -35.84 -7.22 -13.77
N THR A 843 -35.34 -8.45 -13.68
CA THR A 843 -36.10 -9.63 -13.25
C THR A 843 -35.41 -10.23 -12.03
N VAL A 844 -36.16 -10.43 -10.94
CA VAL A 844 -35.58 -10.81 -9.65
C VAL A 844 -36.19 -12.13 -9.19
N HIS A 845 -35.32 -13.10 -8.93
CA HIS A 845 -35.65 -14.40 -8.39
C HIS A 845 -35.10 -14.52 -6.96
N TYR A 846 -35.91 -15.01 -6.03
CA TYR A 846 -35.61 -15.12 -4.62
C TYR A 846 -35.91 -16.50 -4.09
N TYR A 847 -34.93 -17.12 -3.44
CA TYR A 847 -35.12 -18.38 -2.75
C TYR A 847 -35.62 -18.10 -1.34
N ASN A 848 -36.86 -18.49 -1.06
CA ASN A 848 -37.52 -18.23 0.21
C ASN A 848 -37.02 -19.19 1.31
N ALA A 849 -35.81 -18.96 1.80
CA ALA A 849 -35.18 -19.75 2.87
C ALA A 849 -35.91 -19.60 4.22
N ASN A 850 -36.63 -18.49 4.42
CA ASN A 850 -37.37 -18.19 5.65
C ASN A 850 -38.74 -18.88 5.75
N ASN A 851 -39.13 -19.68 4.74
CA ASN A 851 -40.43 -20.36 4.67
C ASN A 851 -41.64 -19.41 4.78
N TRP A 852 -41.52 -18.18 4.29
CA TRP A 852 -42.63 -17.23 4.28
C TRP A 852 -43.77 -17.72 3.39
N SER A 853 -45.00 -17.68 3.89
CA SER A 853 -46.16 -18.13 3.10
C SER A 853 -46.42 -17.27 1.85
N LYS A 854 -46.00 -16.00 1.88
CA LYS A 854 -46.17 -15.00 0.81
C LYS A 854 -44.99 -14.01 0.77
N PRO A 855 -43.87 -14.35 0.13
CA PRO A 855 -42.76 -13.41 -0.01
C PRO A 855 -43.13 -12.24 -0.93
N CYS A 856 -42.74 -11.03 -0.55
CA CYS A 856 -42.93 -9.79 -1.28
C CYS A 856 -41.60 -9.13 -1.63
N LEU A 857 -41.51 -8.48 -2.78
CA LEU A 857 -40.36 -7.71 -3.25
C LEU A 857 -40.58 -6.20 -3.08
N TYR A 858 -39.65 -5.53 -2.42
CA TYR A 858 -39.54 -4.08 -2.39
C TYR A 858 -38.27 -3.64 -3.13
N ALA A 859 -38.43 -2.91 -4.23
CA ALA A 859 -37.35 -2.47 -5.10
C ALA A 859 -37.26 -0.94 -5.14
N TYR A 860 -36.04 -0.38 -5.10
CA TYR A 860 -35.80 1.05 -5.10
C TYR A 860 -34.44 1.43 -5.72
N ASP A 861 -34.26 2.69 -6.10
CA ASP A 861 -33.00 3.30 -6.54
C ASP A 861 -32.56 4.36 -5.53
N ASP A 862 -31.28 4.34 -5.14
CA ASP A 862 -30.65 5.22 -4.15
C ASP A 862 -29.38 5.93 -4.67
N SER A 863 -29.20 6.00 -5.99
CA SER A 863 -28.04 6.64 -6.66
C SER A 863 -27.95 8.18 -6.51
N GLY A 864 -28.82 8.81 -5.72
CA GLY A 864 -28.84 10.24 -5.46
C GLY A 864 -29.40 10.58 -4.07
N SER A 865 -29.69 11.87 -3.80
CA SER A 865 -30.14 12.36 -2.48
C SER A 865 -31.57 11.95 -2.08
N SER A 866 -32.29 11.18 -2.90
CA SER A 866 -33.67 10.74 -2.65
C SER A 866 -33.95 9.35 -3.21
N THR A 867 -34.54 8.48 -2.40
CA THR A 867 -34.93 7.12 -2.80
C THR A 867 -36.10 7.14 -3.77
N VAL A 868 -35.93 6.54 -4.95
CA VAL A 868 -37.00 6.35 -5.95
C VAL A 868 -37.55 4.94 -5.83
N LEU A 869 -38.87 4.80 -5.68
CA LEU A 869 -39.52 3.49 -5.62
C LEU A 869 -39.61 2.87 -7.02
N LEU A 870 -39.06 1.67 -7.17
CA LEU A 870 -39.08 0.89 -8.42
C LEU A 870 -40.14 -0.22 -8.41
N SER A 871 -40.57 -0.66 -7.22
CA SER A 871 -41.75 -1.51 -7.03
C SER A 871 -42.64 -0.97 -5.91
N GLY A 872 -43.78 -1.63 -5.63
CA GLY A 872 -44.83 -1.16 -4.71
C GLY A 872 -44.33 -0.66 -3.34
N LYS A 873 -45.16 0.14 -2.66
CA LYS A 873 -44.82 0.72 -1.34
C LYS A 873 -44.48 -0.39 -0.33
N TRP A 874 -43.64 -0.04 0.65
CA TRP A 874 -43.32 -0.92 1.78
C TRP A 874 -44.60 -1.52 2.41
N PRO A 875 -44.67 -2.84 2.70
CA PRO A 875 -43.57 -3.82 2.72
C PRO A 875 -43.21 -4.50 1.38
N GLY A 876 -43.69 -3.98 0.24
CA GLY A 876 -43.36 -4.49 -1.10
C GLY A 876 -44.53 -5.16 -1.80
N THR A 877 -44.27 -5.73 -2.99
CA THR A 877 -45.28 -6.36 -3.87
C THR A 877 -45.13 -7.89 -3.85
N ALA A 878 -46.23 -8.63 -3.75
CA ALA A 878 -46.19 -10.09 -3.71
C ALA A 878 -45.47 -10.68 -4.94
N MET A 879 -44.56 -11.64 -4.69
CA MET A 879 -43.87 -12.40 -5.72
C MET A 879 -44.70 -13.62 -6.14
N THR A 880 -44.39 -14.22 -7.29
CA THR A 880 -45.04 -15.48 -7.75
C THR A 880 -44.07 -16.65 -7.64
N ALA A 881 -44.56 -17.85 -7.31
CA ALA A 881 -43.71 -19.03 -7.25
C ALA A 881 -43.03 -19.27 -8.61
N ASP A 882 -41.71 -19.46 -8.60
CA ASP A 882 -40.90 -19.68 -9.78
C ASP A 882 -40.57 -21.17 -9.91
N THR A 883 -41.40 -21.88 -10.66
CA THR A 883 -41.20 -23.31 -10.91
C THR A 883 -40.05 -23.60 -11.86
N ALA A 884 -39.56 -22.62 -12.62
CA ALA A 884 -38.47 -22.79 -13.58
C ALA A 884 -37.09 -22.84 -12.89
N SER A 885 -36.92 -22.09 -11.81
CA SER A 885 -35.68 -22.11 -11.00
C SER A 885 -35.67 -23.21 -9.93
N GLY A 886 -36.83 -23.86 -9.69
CA GLY A 886 -36.97 -25.01 -8.80
C GLY A 886 -37.80 -24.73 -7.53
N ALA A 887 -38.10 -25.78 -6.76
CA ALA A 887 -38.91 -25.64 -5.55
C ALA A 887 -38.27 -24.67 -4.53
N GLY A 888 -39.08 -23.74 -4.00
CA GLY A 888 -38.64 -22.73 -3.03
C GLY A 888 -38.27 -21.36 -3.64
N TRP A 889 -38.17 -21.25 -4.97
CA TRP A 889 -37.94 -19.99 -5.66
C TRP A 889 -39.22 -19.21 -5.93
N TRP A 890 -39.10 -17.89 -5.92
CA TRP A 890 -40.15 -16.92 -6.20
C TRP A 890 -39.59 -15.84 -7.13
N THR A 891 -40.37 -15.38 -8.09
CA THR A 891 -39.94 -14.38 -9.07
C THR A 891 -40.83 -13.16 -9.05
N TYR A 892 -40.23 -12.02 -9.41
CA TYR A 892 -40.93 -10.79 -9.75
C TYR A 892 -40.41 -10.31 -11.12
N PRO A 893 -41.20 -10.54 -12.19
CA PRO A 893 -40.79 -10.11 -13.53
C PRO A 893 -41.11 -8.62 -13.75
N ALA A 894 -40.28 -7.98 -14.58
CA ALA A 894 -40.58 -6.68 -15.21
C ALA A 894 -40.56 -5.43 -14.31
N ILE A 895 -39.48 -5.24 -13.55
CA ILE A 895 -39.16 -3.90 -13.01
C ILE A 895 -38.59 -3.07 -14.17
N SER A 896 -39.19 -1.92 -14.47
CA SER A 896 -38.85 -1.07 -15.63
C SER A 896 -37.54 -0.27 -15.43
N THR A 897 -36.46 -0.97 -15.13
CA THR A 897 -35.08 -0.47 -14.97
C THR A 897 -34.09 -1.63 -15.18
N LYS A 898 -32.85 -1.35 -15.56
CA LYS A 898 -31.78 -2.37 -15.69
C LYS A 898 -31.19 -2.80 -14.35
N SER A 899 -31.21 -1.91 -13.35
CA SER A 899 -30.58 -2.13 -12.04
C SER A 899 -31.33 -1.43 -10.91
N GLY A 900 -31.14 -1.91 -9.69
CA GLY A 900 -31.72 -1.30 -8.50
C GLY A 900 -31.26 -2.00 -7.22
N LYS A 901 -31.89 -1.63 -6.11
CA LYS A 901 -31.78 -2.32 -4.83
C LYS A 901 -33.06 -3.09 -4.57
N VAL A 902 -32.95 -4.28 -4.01
CA VAL A 902 -34.12 -5.10 -3.65
C VAL A 902 -34.06 -5.63 -2.23
N MET A 903 -35.24 -5.69 -1.59
CA MET A 903 -35.47 -6.30 -0.30
C MET A 903 -36.67 -7.23 -0.41
N PHE A 904 -36.68 -8.28 0.41
CA PHE A 904 -37.74 -9.27 0.48
C PHE A 904 -38.41 -9.19 1.84
N THR A 905 -39.73 -9.39 1.90
CA THR A 905 -40.49 -9.38 3.15
C THR A 905 -41.52 -10.51 3.18
N ASP A 906 -42.07 -10.81 4.35
CA ASP A 906 -43.21 -11.72 4.51
C ASP A 906 -44.57 -11.08 4.20
N GLY A 907 -44.57 -9.84 3.68
CA GLY A 907 -45.75 -8.99 3.55
C GLY A 907 -46.16 -8.27 4.86
N GLY A 908 -45.35 -8.38 5.92
CA GLY A 908 -45.54 -7.79 7.24
C GLY A 908 -44.28 -7.07 7.74
N SER A 909 -43.79 -7.46 8.91
CA SER A 909 -42.65 -6.81 9.58
C SER A 909 -41.33 -7.57 9.44
N GLN A 910 -41.33 -8.78 8.90
CA GLN A 910 -40.10 -9.55 8.67
C GLN A 910 -39.50 -9.18 7.31
N GLN A 911 -38.17 -9.08 7.24
CA GLN A 911 -37.46 -8.69 6.02
C GLN A 911 -36.10 -9.36 5.88
N GLU A 912 -35.66 -9.50 4.63
CA GLU A 912 -34.33 -9.91 4.20
C GLU A 912 -33.89 -8.97 3.06
N PRO A 913 -32.79 -8.20 3.20
CA PRO A 913 -31.89 -8.11 4.35
C PRO A 913 -32.57 -7.60 5.64
N GLY A 914 -31.92 -7.80 6.80
CA GLY A 914 -32.46 -7.40 8.10
C GLY A 914 -32.63 -5.87 8.27
N ALA A 915 -33.31 -5.44 9.33
CA ALA A 915 -33.53 -4.02 9.59
C ALA A 915 -32.22 -3.20 9.62
N SER A 916 -32.24 -2.03 8.97
CA SER A 916 -31.09 -1.14 8.77
C SER A 916 -29.98 -1.64 7.84
N GLN A 917 -30.17 -2.79 7.17
CA GLN A 917 -29.27 -3.25 6.10
C GLN A 917 -29.75 -2.69 4.75
N PRO A 918 -28.83 -2.28 3.85
CA PRO A 918 -29.21 -1.86 2.51
C PRO A 918 -29.73 -3.07 1.70
N GLY A 919 -30.66 -2.82 0.78
CA GLY A 919 -31.13 -3.86 -0.14
C GLY A 919 -30.02 -4.43 -1.04
N TYR A 920 -30.23 -5.63 -1.56
CA TYR A 920 -29.30 -6.28 -2.48
C TYR A 920 -29.20 -5.48 -3.78
N SER A 921 -27.98 -5.14 -4.20
CA SER A 921 -27.74 -4.57 -5.53
C SER A 921 -28.03 -5.62 -6.59
N VAL A 922 -28.87 -5.27 -7.56
CA VAL A 922 -29.29 -6.18 -8.62
C VAL A 922 -29.19 -5.50 -9.98
N THR A 923 -28.85 -6.28 -11.00
CA THR A 923 -28.75 -5.81 -12.39
C THR A 923 -29.13 -6.95 -13.33
N GLY A 924 -29.93 -6.67 -14.35
CA GLY A 924 -30.38 -7.65 -15.34
C GLY A 924 -31.35 -8.69 -14.76
N GLU A 925 -31.10 -9.97 -15.04
CA GLU A 925 -31.84 -11.07 -14.44
C GLU A 925 -30.99 -11.69 -13.33
N VAL A 926 -31.52 -11.73 -12.10
CA VAL A 926 -30.76 -12.08 -10.89
C VAL A 926 -31.49 -13.13 -10.04
N TRP A 927 -30.73 -13.99 -9.38
CA TRP A 927 -31.17 -14.96 -8.39
C TRP A 927 -30.50 -14.70 -7.06
N ILE A 928 -31.29 -14.58 -6.00
CA ILE A 928 -30.83 -14.30 -4.64
C ILE A 928 -31.20 -15.46 -3.74
N LYS A 929 -30.21 -16.07 -3.09
CA LYS A 929 -30.38 -17.17 -2.13
C LYS A 929 -29.40 -17.03 -0.99
N ASN A 930 -29.88 -16.98 0.25
CA ASN A 930 -29.05 -16.86 1.45
C ASN A 930 -28.06 -15.68 1.35
N SER A 931 -28.54 -14.50 0.94
CA SER A 931 -27.72 -13.30 0.65
C SER A 931 -26.69 -13.42 -0.49
N ALA A 932 -26.56 -14.56 -1.16
CA ALA A 932 -25.71 -14.70 -2.34
C ALA A 932 -26.49 -14.35 -3.61
N THR A 933 -25.87 -13.58 -4.51
CA THR A 933 -26.43 -13.21 -5.81
C THR A 933 -25.76 -13.99 -6.94
N SER A 934 -26.57 -14.42 -7.89
CA SER A 934 -26.13 -14.97 -9.18
C SER A 934 -26.98 -14.34 -10.28
N PHE A 935 -26.50 -14.31 -11.52
CA PHE A 935 -27.13 -13.53 -12.60
C PHE A 935 -27.08 -14.27 -13.94
N SER A 936 -27.88 -13.78 -14.89
CA SER A 936 -27.72 -14.13 -16.29
C SER A 936 -26.66 -13.22 -16.93
N SER A 937 -25.78 -13.79 -17.73
CA SER A 937 -24.73 -13.06 -18.44
C SER A 937 -24.50 -13.64 -19.84
N ARG A 938 -23.81 -12.90 -20.68
CA ARG A 938 -23.53 -13.24 -22.06
C ARG A 938 -22.10 -12.87 -22.44
N VAL A 939 -21.41 -13.78 -23.10
CA VAL A 939 -20.17 -13.52 -23.83
C VAL A 939 -20.46 -13.66 -25.32
N VAL A 940 -20.18 -12.62 -26.09
CA VAL A 940 -20.28 -12.62 -27.54
C VAL A 940 -18.88 -12.78 -28.11
N VAL A 941 -18.70 -13.79 -28.94
CA VAL A 941 -17.43 -14.12 -29.58
C VAL A 941 -17.56 -13.84 -31.07
N SER A 942 -16.80 -12.88 -31.55
CA SER A 942 -16.78 -12.49 -32.95
C SER A 942 -15.48 -12.93 -33.61
N TYR A 943 -15.57 -13.28 -34.89
CA TYR A 943 -14.41 -13.72 -35.68
C TYR A 943 -14.29 -12.86 -36.92
N ILE A 944 -13.19 -12.14 -37.06
CA ILE A 944 -12.94 -11.24 -38.17
C ILE A 944 -11.59 -11.50 -38.83
N ASN A 945 -11.42 -11.12 -40.09
CA ASN A 945 -10.10 -11.04 -40.70
C ASN A 945 -9.44 -9.68 -40.42
N GLN A 946 -8.18 -9.54 -40.82
CA GLN A 946 -7.44 -8.26 -40.76
C GLN A 946 -8.01 -7.14 -41.65
N GLN A 947 -9.08 -7.40 -42.41
CA GLN A 947 -9.87 -6.38 -43.13
C GLN A 947 -11.15 -6.00 -42.38
N GLY A 948 -11.39 -6.57 -41.18
CA GLY A 948 -12.57 -6.32 -40.36
C GLY A 948 -13.82 -7.05 -40.86
N GLN A 949 -13.68 -7.95 -41.82
CA GLN A 949 -14.79 -8.74 -42.36
C GLN A 949 -15.04 -9.95 -41.46
N LYS A 950 -16.30 -10.22 -41.14
CA LYS A 950 -16.68 -11.43 -40.40
C LYS A 950 -16.29 -12.69 -41.17
N LEU A 951 -15.65 -13.62 -40.46
CA LEU A 951 -15.25 -14.94 -40.95
C LEU A 951 -16.23 -16.04 -40.55
N ALA A 952 -16.98 -15.81 -39.48
CA ALA A 952 -18.04 -16.69 -39.00
C ALA A 952 -19.09 -15.86 -38.26
N ASP A 953 -20.27 -16.45 -38.06
CA ASP A 953 -21.30 -15.89 -37.19
C ASP A 953 -20.79 -15.75 -35.76
N ASP A 954 -21.33 -14.77 -35.02
CA ASP A 954 -20.96 -14.57 -33.63
C ASP A 954 -21.40 -15.79 -32.80
N VAL A 955 -20.49 -16.32 -32.00
CA VAL A 955 -20.81 -17.38 -31.03
C VAL A 955 -21.18 -16.72 -29.72
N THR A 956 -22.36 -17.03 -29.22
CA THR A 956 -22.81 -16.55 -27.92
C THR A 956 -22.62 -17.65 -26.88
N VAL A 957 -21.92 -17.33 -25.79
CA VAL A 957 -21.90 -18.15 -24.58
C VAL A 957 -22.82 -17.47 -23.57
N ASP A 958 -23.94 -18.11 -23.24
CA ASP A 958 -24.87 -17.61 -22.23
C ASP A 958 -24.62 -18.32 -20.89
N GLY A 959 -24.48 -17.52 -19.83
CA GLY A 959 -24.38 -17.98 -18.46
C GLY A 959 -25.70 -17.74 -17.75
N LYS A 960 -26.33 -18.77 -17.19
CA LYS A 960 -27.55 -18.64 -16.37
C LYS A 960 -27.26 -19.05 -14.93
N MET A 961 -27.70 -18.24 -13.96
CA MET A 961 -27.33 -18.40 -12.54
C MET A 961 -25.81 -18.48 -12.33
N VAL A 962 -25.05 -17.75 -13.14
CA VAL A 962 -23.60 -17.64 -12.98
C VAL A 962 -23.27 -16.63 -11.89
N THR A 963 -22.14 -16.82 -11.24
CA THR A 963 -21.57 -15.91 -10.25
C THR A 963 -20.39 -15.16 -10.85
N ALA A 964 -19.95 -14.08 -10.20
CA ALA A 964 -18.70 -13.39 -10.58
C ALA A 964 -17.45 -14.28 -10.47
N SER A 965 -17.55 -15.45 -9.83
CA SER A 965 -16.51 -16.48 -9.77
C SER A 965 -16.68 -17.60 -10.80
N SER A 966 -17.82 -17.67 -11.48
CA SER A 966 -18.02 -18.60 -12.59
C SER A 966 -17.14 -18.16 -13.75
N THR A 967 -16.52 -19.11 -14.45
CA THR A 967 -15.67 -18.81 -15.60
C THR A 967 -16.34 -19.14 -16.93
N TYR A 968 -15.88 -18.48 -17.99
CA TYR A 968 -16.14 -18.86 -19.36
C TYR A 968 -14.81 -19.09 -20.07
N THR A 969 -14.85 -19.87 -21.14
CA THR A 969 -13.76 -19.99 -22.09
C THR A 969 -14.36 -19.98 -23.48
N THR A 970 -13.71 -19.25 -24.36
CA THR A 970 -14.03 -19.14 -25.77
C THR A 970 -12.86 -19.74 -26.55
N GLN A 971 -13.11 -20.13 -27.78
CA GLN A 971 -12.06 -20.67 -28.65
C GLN A 971 -12.12 -19.96 -29.99
N GLY A 972 -10.97 -19.95 -30.68
CA GLY A 972 -10.92 -19.59 -32.08
C GLY A 972 -11.71 -20.56 -32.97
N ILE A 973 -11.82 -20.23 -34.26
CA ILE A 973 -12.47 -21.11 -35.23
C ILE A 973 -11.60 -22.36 -35.41
N SER A 974 -12.16 -23.53 -35.07
CA SER A 974 -11.48 -24.81 -35.28
C SER A 974 -11.11 -24.99 -36.76
N GLY A 975 -9.84 -25.31 -37.03
CA GLY A 975 -9.32 -25.51 -38.39
C GLY A 975 -8.82 -24.24 -39.09
N TYR A 976 -9.05 -23.06 -38.51
CA TYR A 976 -8.28 -21.86 -38.86
C TYR A 976 -6.97 -21.87 -38.08
N GLY A 977 -5.87 -21.40 -38.68
CA GLY A 977 -4.60 -21.23 -37.98
C GLY A 977 -4.71 -20.25 -36.81
N GLU A 978 -3.62 -20.08 -36.03
CA GLU A 978 -3.63 -19.21 -34.85
C GLU A 978 -4.08 -17.77 -35.19
N PRO A 979 -4.97 -17.18 -34.37
CA PRO A 979 -5.40 -15.80 -34.54
C PRO A 979 -4.20 -14.86 -34.37
N VAL A 980 -4.14 -13.82 -35.19
CA VAL A 980 -3.08 -12.80 -35.09
C VAL A 980 -3.29 -11.80 -33.96
N ALA A 981 -4.53 -11.67 -33.49
CA ALA A 981 -4.86 -10.94 -32.28
C ALA A 981 -6.13 -11.52 -31.66
N VAL A 982 -6.20 -11.48 -30.33
CA VAL A 982 -7.43 -11.74 -29.58
C VAL A 982 -7.70 -10.51 -28.72
N ILE A 983 -8.84 -9.88 -28.97
CA ILE A 983 -9.28 -8.66 -28.29
C ILE A 983 -10.32 -9.05 -27.26
N GLY A 984 -10.09 -8.70 -26.01
CA GLY A 984 -10.85 -9.22 -24.87
C GLY A 984 -10.26 -10.55 -24.35
N ASN A 985 -10.70 -10.96 -23.17
CA ASN A 985 -10.17 -12.15 -22.49
C ASN A 985 -10.83 -13.43 -23.02
N ALA A 986 -10.13 -14.20 -23.84
CA ALA A 986 -10.60 -15.48 -24.38
C ALA A 986 -11.12 -16.45 -23.30
N SER A 987 -10.59 -16.34 -22.08
CA SER A 987 -11.08 -17.01 -20.88
C SER A 987 -11.13 -16.00 -19.73
N GLY A 988 -12.23 -15.97 -19.00
CA GLY A 988 -12.43 -14.99 -17.93
C GLY A 988 -13.58 -15.38 -17.01
N THR A 989 -13.95 -14.49 -16.10
CA THR A 989 -15.11 -14.65 -15.21
C THR A 989 -16.34 -13.94 -15.76
N TRP A 990 -17.54 -14.47 -15.50
CA TRP A 990 -18.77 -13.82 -15.94
C TRP A 990 -18.97 -12.47 -15.25
N SER A 991 -19.28 -11.43 -16.02
CA SER A 991 -19.74 -10.12 -15.52
C SER A 991 -21.23 -9.93 -15.73
N THR A 992 -21.87 -9.02 -15.01
CA THR A 992 -23.29 -8.69 -15.21
C THR A 992 -23.58 -8.02 -16.56
N ASN A 993 -22.56 -7.46 -17.21
CA ASN A 993 -22.65 -6.90 -18.55
C ASN A 993 -22.17 -7.88 -19.62
N VAL A 994 -22.51 -7.59 -20.89
CA VAL A 994 -22.14 -8.40 -22.05
C VAL A 994 -20.65 -8.23 -22.33
N GLN A 995 -19.93 -9.34 -22.36
CA GLN A 995 -18.49 -9.34 -22.67
C GLN A 995 -18.28 -9.67 -24.14
N ASN A 996 -17.33 -8.99 -24.77
CA ASN A 996 -17.05 -9.15 -26.20
C ASN A 996 -15.63 -9.66 -26.40
N ILE A 997 -15.49 -10.82 -27.04
CA ILE A 997 -14.22 -11.42 -27.42
C ILE A 997 -14.12 -11.41 -28.94
N ILE A 998 -13.04 -10.88 -29.50
CA ILE A 998 -12.88 -10.78 -30.94
C ILE A 998 -11.59 -11.49 -31.34
N TYR A 999 -11.71 -12.54 -32.13
CA TYR A 999 -10.59 -13.25 -32.73
C TYR A 999 -10.31 -12.69 -34.13
N VAL A 1000 -9.09 -12.23 -34.37
CA VAL A 1000 -8.65 -11.64 -35.64
C VAL A 1000 -7.73 -12.61 -36.37
N TYR A 1001 -7.99 -12.92 -37.65
CA TYR A 1001 -7.21 -13.89 -38.46
C TYR A 1001 -6.58 -13.26 -39.71
N ASN A 1002 -5.49 -13.89 -40.18
CA ASN A 1002 -4.82 -13.60 -41.46
C ASN A 1002 -5.61 -14.14 -42.66
N GLY A 1003 -6.85 -13.70 -42.90
CA GLY A 1003 -7.59 -13.73 -44.18
C GLY A 1003 -7.55 -14.96 -45.13
N GLY A 1004 -7.07 -16.13 -44.71
CA GLY A 1004 -6.69 -17.23 -45.61
C GLY A 1004 -7.50 -18.52 -45.41
N VAL A 1005 -8.50 -18.68 -46.28
CA VAL A 1005 -9.14 -19.92 -46.80
C VAL A 1005 -9.84 -20.86 -45.79
N GLU A 1006 -11.16 -21.03 -45.97
CA GLU A 1006 -11.97 -22.13 -45.40
C GLU A 1006 -11.41 -23.51 -45.82
N PRO A 1007 -11.19 -24.46 -44.89
CA PRO A 1007 -10.85 -25.84 -45.26
C PRO A 1007 -12.10 -26.65 -45.63
N PRO A 1008 -12.05 -27.51 -46.67
CA PRO A 1008 -13.18 -28.36 -47.04
C PRO A 1008 -13.37 -29.52 -46.04
N THR A 1009 -14.64 -29.88 -45.81
CA THR A 1009 -15.06 -31.01 -44.98
C THR A 1009 -14.60 -32.35 -45.57
N VAL A 1010 -13.88 -33.17 -44.80
CA VAL A 1010 -13.50 -34.54 -45.20
C VAL A 1010 -13.70 -35.54 -44.04
N PRO A 1011 -14.41 -36.67 -44.26
CA PRO A 1011 -14.52 -37.81 -43.33
C PRO A 1011 -13.35 -38.83 -43.54
N PRO A 1012 -13.18 -39.84 -42.65
CA PRO A 1012 -11.86 -40.23 -42.15
C PRO A 1012 -11.07 -41.27 -42.98
N THR A 1013 -9.74 -41.12 -42.86
CA THR A 1013 -8.64 -42.11 -42.86
C THR A 1013 -8.29 -42.90 -44.13
N GLU A 1014 -7.04 -42.73 -44.59
CA GLU A 1014 -6.00 -43.79 -44.66
C GLU A 1014 -4.57 -43.19 -44.83
N PRO A 1015 -3.49 -43.89 -44.42
CA PRO A 1015 -2.13 -43.35 -44.27
C PRO A 1015 -1.20 -43.72 -45.47
N PRO A 1016 0.11 -43.41 -45.41
CA PRO A 1016 0.80 -42.22 -45.92
C PRO A 1016 1.55 -42.46 -47.25
N THR A 1017 2.03 -41.41 -47.91
CA THR A 1017 3.21 -41.54 -48.79
C THR A 1017 4.03 -40.25 -48.86
N VAL A 1018 5.34 -40.40 -48.69
CA VAL A 1018 6.36 -39.34 -48.51
C VAL A 1018 6.99 -38.94 -49.84
N VAL A 1019 7.35 -37.65 -49.97
CA VAL A 1019 8.32 -37.10 -50.95
C VAL A 1019 9.25 -36.12 -50.18
N PRO A 1020 10.57 -36.01 -50.49
CA PRO A 1020 11.59 -35.64 -49.49
C PRO A 1020 11.95 -34.14 -49.44
N VAL A 1021 12.42 -33.69 -48.27
CA VAL A 1021 13.03 -32.36 -48.03
C VAL A 1021 14.53 -32.54 -47.71
N SER A 1022 15.35 -31.48 -47.78
CA SER A 1022 16.81 -31.49 -47.54
C SER A 1022 17.15 -31.07 -46.10
N PHE A 1023 18.32 -31.45 -45.60
CA PHE A 1023 18.53 -31.60 -44.17
C PHE A 1023 19.96 -31.22 -43.74
N TYR A 1024 20.10 -30.37 -42.71
CA TYR A 1024 21.36 -29.76 -42.25
C TYR A 1024 21.91 -30.40 -40.95
N VAL A 1025 23.22 -30.24 -40.69
CA VAL A 1025 23.92 -30.83 -39.53
C VAL A 1025 24.13 -29.78 -38.43
N LEU A 1026 23.70 -30.08 -37.19
CA LEU A 1026 23.92 -29.21 -36.03
C LEU A 1026 25.41 -29.14 -35.66
N GLY A 1027 25.91 -27.93 -35.45
CA GLY A 1027 27.31 -27.59 -35.17
C GLY A 1027 28.14 -27.24 -36.41
N ASP A 1028 27.61 -27.44 -37.61
CA ASP A 1028 28.24 -27.02 -38.87
C ASP A 1028 27.85 -25.58 -39.17
N ALA A 1029 28.48 -24.66 -38.44
CA ALA A 1029 28.16 -23.23 -38.48
C ALA A 1029 28.56 -22.54 -39.80
N ASN A 1030 29.12 -23.29 -40.76
CA ASN A 1030 29.53 -22.77 -42.06
C ASN A 1030 28.97 -23.56 -43.27
N PHE A 1031 28.26 -24.66 -43.04
CA PHE A 1031 27.65 -25.58 -44.03
C PHE A 1031 28.64 -26.19 -45.04
N ASP A 1032 29.89 -26.43 -44.63
CA ASP A 1032 30.86 -27.18 -45.45
C ASP A 1032 30.67 -28.70 -45.37
N GLY A 1033 29.73 -29.15 -44.52
CA GLY A 1033 29.39 -30.55 -44.33
C GLY A 1033 30.15 -31.22 -43.17
N ASP A 1034 31.07 -30.51 -42.51
CA ASP A 1034 31.91 -31.04 -41.44
C ASP A 1034 31.87 -30.13 -40.19
N VAL A 1035 31.43 -30.67 -39.05
CA VAL A 1035 31.59 -29.96 -37.76
C VAL A 1035 33.07 -30.01 -37.35
N THR A 1036 33.77 -28.88 -37.30
CA THR A 1036 35.23 -28.78 -37.04
C THR A 1036 35.60 -27.65 -36.07
N LEU A 1037 36.90 -27.53 -35.72
CA LEU A 1037 37.39 -26.40 -34.93
C LEU A 1037 37.20 -25.04 -35.64
N LYS A 1038 37.02 -25.02 -36.97
CA LYS A 1038 36.75 -23.80 -37.73
C LYS A 1038 35.36 -23.25 -37.42
N ASP A 1039 34.38 -24.11 -37.17
CA ASP A 1039 33.02 -23.72 -36.79
C ASP A 1039 33.00 -23.05 -35.42
N ALA A 1040 33.77 -23.59 -34.47
CA ALA A 1040 33.97 -22.94 -33.17
C ALA A 1040 34.60 -21.53 -33.31
N ILE A 1041 35.53 -21.35 -34.25
CA ILE A 1041 36.16 -20.04 -34.52
C ILE A 1041 35.15 -19.08 -35.16
N SER A 1042 34.30 -19.56 -36.08
CA SER A 1042 33.22 -18.77 -36.68
C SER A 1042 32.24 -18.27 -35.61
N ILE A 1043 31.86 -19.13 -34.66
CA ILE A 1043 31.01 -18.79 -33.51
C ILE A 1043 31.70 -17.78 -32.59
N GLN A 1044 32.97 -17.99 -32.24
CA GLN A 1044 33.73 -17.06 -31.39
C GLN A 1044 33.87 -15.67 -32.01
N ARG A 1045 34.07 -15.59 -33.34
CA ARG A 1045 34.07 -14.33 -34.07
C ARG A 1045 32.70 -13.65 -34.07
N HIS A 1046 31.62 -14.41 -34.13
CA HIS A 1046 30.27 -13.87 -33.99
C HIS A 1046 30.04 -13.25 -32.61
N ILE A 1047 30.43 -13.95 -31.54
CA ILE A 1047 30.30 -13.45 -30.15
C ILE A 1047 31.17 -12.21 -29.91
N ALA A 1048 32.36 -12.18 -30.49
CA ALA A 1048 33.24 -11.01 -30.45
C ALA A 1048 32.77 -9.84 -31.35
N LYS A 1049 31.62 -9.99 -32.03
CA LYS A 1049 31.06 -9.03 -33.00
C LYS A 1049 31.99 -8.71 -34.17
N ILE A 1050 32.85 -9.65 -34.54
CA ILE A 1050 33.76 -9.57 -35.69
C ILE A 1050 33.04 -10.03 -36.97
N ASN A 1051 32.14 -11.01 -36.88
CA ASN A 1051 31.31 -11.53 -37.99
C ASN A 1051 29.82 -11.60 -37.58
N ILE A 1052 28.92 -11.63 -38.57
CA ILE A 1052 27.47 -11.84 -38.36
C ILE A 1052 27.07 -13.18 -38.99
N LEU A 1053 26.34 -14.02 -38.26
CA LEU A 1053 25.72 -15.25 -38.78
C LEU A 1053 24.30 -14.92 -39.28
N THR A 1054 23.85 -15.57 -40.36
CA THR A 1054 22.42 -15.51 -40.75
C THR A 1054 21.60 -16.41 -39.83
N ASP A 1055 20.28 -16.26 -39.81
CA ASP A 1055 19.39 -17.05 -38.95
C ASP A 1055 19.58 -18.57 -39.12
N ILE A 1056 19.84 -19.01 -40.35
CA ILE A 1056 20.13 -20.41 -40.68
C ILE A 1056 21.49 -20.88 -40.12
N TYR A 1057 22.55 -20.05 -40.20
CA TYR A 1057 23.84 -20.36 -39.60
C TYR A 1057 23.81 -20.25 -38.07
N ALA A 1058 22.99 -19.35 -37.51
CA ALA A 1058 22.81 -19.20 -36.07
C ALA A 1058 22.09 -20.42 -35.48
N ALA A 1059 21.05 -20.92 -36.17
CA ALA A 1059 20.37 -22.16 -35.80
C ALA A 1059 21.30 -23.39 -35.88
N ALA A 1060 22.20 -23.45 -36.87
CA ALA A 1060 23.21 -24.51 -36.94
C ALA A 1060 24.33 -24.34 -35.89
N ALA A 1061 24.60 -23.13 -35.42
CA ALA A 1061 25.61 -22.83 -34.41
C ALA A 1061 25.15 -23.07 -32.96
N ASP A 1062 23.85 -23.07 -32.71
CA ASP A 1062 23.24 -23.37 -31.41
C ASP A 1062 23.17 -24.89 -31.18
N ILE A 1063 24.20 -25.43 -30.53
CA ILE A 1063 24.35 -26.89 -30.36
C ILE A 1063 23.55 -27.39 -29.16
N ASP A 1064 23.24 -26.51 -28.20
CA ASP A 1064 22.49 -26.88 -26.99
C ASP A 1064 20.99 -26.49 -27.03
N GLY A 1065 20.55 -25.88 -28.13
CA GLY A 1065 19.13 -25.68 -28.49
C GLY A 1065 18.43 -24.62 -27.64
N ASN A 1066 19.18 -23.67 -27.10
CA ASN A 1066 18.67 -22.63 -26.20
C ASN A 1066 18.26 -21.33 -26.93
N LEU A 1067 18.28 -21.36 -28.27
CA LEU A 1067 18.00 -20.26 -29.19
C LEU A 1067 19.00 -19.09 -29.08
N SER A 1068 20.22 -19.34 -28.57
CA SER A 1068 21.28 -18.35 -28.42
C SER A 1068 22.67 -18.90 -28.76
N VAL A 1069 23.43 -18.17 -29.58
CA VAL A 1069 24.80 -18.56 -29.98
C VAL A 1069 25.82 -17.96 -29.01
N THR A 1070 26.41 -18.80 -28.16
CA THR A 1070 27.28 -18.38 -27.05
C THR A 1070 28.66 -19.02 -27.10
N LEU A 1071 29.58 -18.54 -26.23
CA LEU A 1071 30.92 -19.12 -26.14
C LEU A 1071 30.86 -20.61 -25.74
N ARG A 1072 29.78 -21.00 -25.08
CA ARG A 1072 29.52 -22.37 -24.66
C ARG A 1072 29.37 -23.30 -25.86
N ASP A 1073 28.68 -22.87 -26.91
CA ASP A 1073 28.49 -23.62 -28.15
C ASP A 1073 29.82 -23.87 -28.87
N ALA A 1074 30.67 -22.84 -28.95
CA ALA A 1074 32.02 -22.98 -29.48
C ALA A 1074 32.89 -23.95 -28.65
N VAL A 1075 32.77 -23.91 -27.32
CA VAL A 1075 33.49 -24.81 -26.42
C VAL A 1075 33.02 -26.26 -26.59
N TYR A 1076 31.74 -26.51 -26.85
CA TYR A 1076 31.23 -27.86 -27.08
C TYR A 1076 31.79 -28.49 -28.36
N ILE A 1077 31.91 -27.72 -29.45
CA ILE A 1077 32.58 -28.20 -30.67
C ILE A 1077 34.05 -28.54 -30.39
N GLN A 1078 34.76 -27.67 -29.66
CA GLN A 1078 36.17 -27.86 -29.33
C GLN A 1078 36.40 -29.08 -28.44
N GLN A 1079 35.56 -29.29 -27.42
CA GLN A 1079 35.64 -30.42 -26.52
C GLN A 1079 35.29 -31.74 -27.22
N HIS A 1080 34.28 -31.74 -28.10
CA HIS A 1080 33.95 -32.88 -28.95
C HIS A 1080 35.14 -33.27 -29.85
N LYS A 1081 35.78 -32.29 -30.50
CA LYS A 1081 36.98 -32.53 -31.33
C LYS A 1081 38.20 -32.99 -30.53
N ALA A 1082 38.31 -32.58 -29.28
CA ALA A 1082 39.35 -33.04 -28.36
C ALA A 1082 39.10 -34.44 -27.77
N GLY A 1083 37.98 -35.10 -28.13
CA GLY A 1083 37.64 -36.44 -27.65
C GLY A 1083 37.23 -36.50 -26.17
N ILE A 1084 36.86 -35.36 -25.58
CA ILE A 1084 36.43 -35.28 -24.19
C ILE A 1084 34.97 -35.74 -24.12
N THR A 1085 34.66 -36.73 -23.27
CA THR A 1085 33.28 -37.24 -23.12
C THR A 1085 32.42 -36.25 -22.34
N ILE A 1086 31.38 -35.72 -22.98
CA ILE A 1086 30.43 -34.76 -22.39
C ILE A 1086 29.04 -35.43 -22.32
N LYS A 1087 28.32 -35.25 -21.21
CA LYS A 1087 26.88 -35.54 -21.14
C LYS A 1087 26.11 -34.27 -21.53
N TYR A 1088 25.45 -34.29 -22.68
CA TYR A 1088 24.54 -33.23 -23.10
C TYR A 1088 23.27 -33.19 -22.23
N PRO A 1089 22.69 -32.02 -21.93
CA PRO A 1089 21.35 -31.94 -21.37
C PRO A 1089 20.33 -32.34 -22.46
N VAL A 1090 19.77 -33.54 -22.32
CA VAL A 1090 18.51 -34.09 -22.90
C VAL A 1090 18.34 -34.13 -24.44
N GLY A 1091 18.19 -35.35 -24.98
CA GLY A 1091 17.42 -35.61 -26.21
C GLY A 1091 18.20 -35.84 -27.50
N SER A 1092 18.34 -37.11 -27.91
CA SER A 1092 18.67 -37.60 -29.27
C SER A 1092 20.09 -37.39 -29.84
N THR A 1093 20.97 -38.36 -29.57
CA THR A 1093 21.97 -38.79 -30.55
C THR A 1093 21.26 -39.49 -31.71
N GLN A 1094 20.82 -38.74 -32.71
CA GLN A 1094 20.76 -39.11 -34.14
C GLN A 1094 20.01 -38.04 -34.94
N ILE A 1095 20.77 -37.30 -35.77
CA ILE A 1095 20.36 -36.62 -37.02
C ILE A 1095 18.91 -36.10 -37.00
N TYR A 1096 18.68 -35.00 -36.27
CA TYR A 1096 17.49 -34.20 -36.47
C TYR A 1096 17.68 -33.35 -37.70
N ARG A 1097 16.70 -33.47 -38.58
CA ARG A 1097 16.62 -32.73 -39.79
C ARG A 1097 15.44 -31.75 -39.62
N GLY A 1098 15.73 -30.46 -39.55
CA GLY A 1098 14.92 -29.48 -38.80
C GLY A 1098 13.60 -29.00 -39.42
N GLU A 1099 12.78 -28.40 -38.55
CA GLU A 1099 12.03 -27.18 -38.85
C GLU A 1099 12.23 -26.20 -37.68
N VAL A 1100 12.78 -25.04 -38.02
CA VAL A 1100 12.78 -23.78 -37.28
C VAL A 1100 11.30 -23.33 -37.26
N ILE A 1101 10.64 -22.83 -36.22
CA ILE A 1101 10.97 -21.84 -35.20
C ILE A 1101 9.99 -22.09 -34.03
N GLN A 1102 10.49 -22.21 -32.80
CA GLN A 1102 9.82 -21.64 -31.62
C GLN A 1102 10.86 -21.31 -30.55
#